data_AF-A0A3C1Y730-F1
#
_entry.id   AF-A0A3C1Y730-F1
#
_cell.length_a   1.000
_cell.length_b   1.000
_cell.length_c   1.000
_cell.angle_alpha   90.00
_cell.angle_beta   90.00
_cell.angle_gamma   90.00
#
_symmetry.space_group_name_H-M   'P 1'
#
loop_
_entity.id
_entity.type
_entity.pdbx_description
1 polymer ?
#
loop_
_entity_poly.entity_id
_entity_poly.type
_entity_poly.pdbx_seq_one_letter_code
_entity_poly.pdbx_strand_id
1 'polypeptide(L)'
;MTFETGKKYEFKRNEFDISKESGKLYFVIKDPAADLFYRIRPFDFQTRELPEKIVCYVSASGRLSQDVYSVAPILYSVGEKYVFRVMKQDYKSLRCTLRDDVNGVEFANIDLGSRKRVERFHRVTCEILDVENGRFKLRMVDGDSAGAGGFAMSDLGAIPEAVPFLRSGVVGQVLAEETFVDARTMMEGGELRWPVAALETAAKYLPKWIENLSPAKKRTLLRLKALAIGLIERSTYLARIPIEERRLQQERLSAIVHTIDDYLRVTELMAGGEDEAMIQRTLSSLKTSGWLYEPEKKMRLLMAIFTLRNAYAQAYIGEIFSIIREHHADPNFMNTFRQGFITMLDIYIDNESKVLDPVNRDGLRELVMALALQLLLTANMEFERWNEYRGLLYTCASLLVNRYDFILPAKALQSYADRIDAPLEFSWRDLDDVSLMCYNRLCARLPVQPASSSEISVFEQQNARLEISSNEVRLMPAVSGALTRTALTRQLFPSMDFRVSLDSRLTEGSTSADASPTLQLPMWKQLEIMLFDPSQRAQARLQTAAVVARKTLPEVGDEVTLRITGKDENEYHTFFCTIEDDLHYGCGTIITHEIVGYPVRASVQTFEKDGKPLLLQAVVTGQNPDGSFVFSMRRGINQYFAQKANEDCANGSTLQVIVSADDAGKKYYGVSDLGYPVVIWKKRDMPQLAKYDVVYVNVDNVSLQGDVLFVNTLFSDIAPEEEQADNGQLAISDSFHMMLVDYAREKVYEPAETDDAAAEAPAYAEDIAENYLSPSSVSAISQLLNAMAISEGDNLPRAYSLLSVSLIMARMAGDMYRATFLHAKCALLEALAKFAGDGRIDPAEAERLSDSCRRFVSDDADLAQKLEVVRTLSRLDQPGEVPMPGQADMSPAAKVARLVNAYNQLRGLRMNVAREEIIKGIYGVLRLPVPESVDVLRIKAQEDQHNEFKESMIYPAGNGMHASEMLQGREIMEVVDGMLNSEGGTLYIGVNNQGIPSGLANDFIYLNRGHADYDVLDMQDKFSLAFYANLREQIGLTYGGKPMRDYVTLEFDDLGEKVIARVSVRPFPGMVRMKDDKVFLRQDSSTLPIRTAREQKEFEKNRQV
;
A
#
# COMPACT_ATOMS: atom_id res chain seq x y z
N MET A 1 17.40 -33.84 23.64
CA MET A 1 16.60 -33.43 24.82
C MET A 1 15.34 -32.83 24.24
N THR A 2 14.15 -33.32 24.56
CA THR A 2 12.92 -32.64 24.13
C THR A 2 12.75 -31.36 24.95
N PHE A 3 12.80 -30.20 24.29
CA PHE A 3 12.60 -28.91 24.95
C PHE A 3 11.09 -28.71 25.26
N GLU A 4 10.78 -28.22 26.46
CA GLU A 4 9.43 -27.99 26.97
C GLU A 4 9.07 -26.50 26.86
N THR A 5 7.85 -26.21 26.40
CA THR A 5 7.30 -24.85 26.31
C THR A 5 7.38 -24.11 27.66
N GLY A 6 7.87 -22.87 27.64
CA GLY A 6 7.98 -21.99 28.81
C GLY A 6 9.17 -22.27 29.74
N LYS A 7 9.91 -23.36 29.53
CA LYS A 7 11.08 -23.71 30.36
C LYS A 7 12.33 -22.99 29.85
N LYS A 8 13.14 -22.50 30.79
CA LYS A 8 14.44 -21.87 30.51
C LYS A 8 15.56 -22.91 30.51
N TYR A 9 16.46 -22.80 29.55
CA TYR A 9 17.63 -23.64 29.35
C TYR A 9 18.86 -22.73 29.26
N GLU A 10 19.88 -23.04 30.05
CA GLU A 10 21.18 -22.37 29.95
C GLU A 10 22.11 -23.22 29.08
N PHE A 11 22.72 -22.59 28.08
CA PHE A 11 23.71 -23.20 27.20
C PHE A 11 25.05 -22.48 27.36
N LYS A 12 26.08 -23.23 27.72
CA LYS A 12 27.46 -22.74 27.84
C LYS A 12 28.13 -22.68 26.47
N ARG A 13 29.25 -21.97 26.37
CA ARG A 13 29.97 -21.73 25.10
C ARG A 13 30.27 -22.98 24.26
N ASN A 14 30.49 -24.13 24.91
CA ASN A 14 30.77 -25.42 24.27
C ASN A 14 29.51 -26.22 23.90
N GLU A 15 28.32 -25.71 24.19
CA GLU A 15 27.02 -26.35 23.95
C GLU A 15 26.24 -25.67 22.81
N PHE A 16 26.78 -24.60 22.21
CA PHE A 16 26.26 -23.96 21.00
C PHE A 16 27.39 -23.55 20.05
N ASP A 17 27.12 -23.68 18.76
CA ASP A 17 28.03 -23.25 17.70
C ASP A 17 27.74 -21.81 17.28
N ILE A 18 28.77 -21.13 16.78
CA ILE A 18 28.63 -19.82 16.16
C ILE A 18 28.63 -20.01 14.66
N SER A 19 27.52 -19.67 14.00
CA SER A 19 27.41 -19.69 12.55
C SER A 19 27.27 -18.28 12.00
N LYS A 20 27.94 -18.02 10.88
CA LYS A 20 27.78 -16.81 10.06
C LYS A 20 27.43 -17.15 8.60
N GLU A 21 27.02 -18.39 8.34
CA GLU A 21 26.84 -18.94 6.98
C GLU A 21 25.79 -18.18 6.16
N SER A 22 24.84 -17.53 6.83
CA SER A 22 23.77 -16.71 6.24
C SER A 22 24.09 -15.21 6.26
N GLY A 23 25.35 -14.80 6.35
CA GLY A 23 25.74 -13.39 6.39
C GLY A 23 25.38 -12.67 7.69
N LYS A 24 24.84 -13.40 8.67
CA LYS A 24 24.43 -12.92 9.97
C LYS A 24 24.87 -13.91 11.04
N LEU A 25 25.22 -13.39 12.22
CA LEU A 25 25.58 -14.20 13.37
C LEU A 25 24.33 -14.93 13.90
N TYR A 26 24.44 -16.24 14.08
CA TYR A 26 23.47 -17.06 14.80
C TYR A 26 24.18 -17.96 15.81
N PHE A 27 23.52 -18.19 16.94
CA PHE A 27 23.87 -19.29 17.84
C PHE A 27 23.11 -20.53 17.42
N VAL A 28 23.83 -21.61 17.11
CA VAL A 28 23.25 -22.85 16.61
C VAL A 28 23.29 -23.90 17.69
N ILE A 29 22.11 -24.41 18.06
CA ILE A 29 21.96 -25.47 19.06
C ILE A 29 21.46 -26.73 18.37
N LYS A 30 22.22 -27.82 18.49
CA LYS A 30 21.84 -29.12 17.96
C LYS A 30 20.99 -29.88 18.98
N ASP A 31 19.81 -30.36 18.58
CA ASP A 31 19.08 -31.34 19.37
C ASP A 31 19.66 -32.75 19.13
N PRO A 32 20.25 -33.39 20.16
CA PRO A 32 20.82 -34.72 20.03
C PRO A 32 19.77 -35.81 19.70
N ALA A 33 18.48 -35.56 19.95
CA ALA A 33 17.42 -36.56 19.83
C ALA A 33 16.66 -36.51 18.49
N ALA A 34 16.64 -35.35 17.81
CA ALA A 34 15.80 -35.12 16.63
C ALA A 34 16.60 -34.77 15.35
N ASP A 35 17.94 -34.75 15.43
CA ASP A 35 18.85 -34.23 14.38
C ASP A 35 18.41 -32.86 13.82
N LEU A 36 17.80 -32.06 14.71
CA LEU A 36 17.25 -30.74 14.42
C LEU A 36 18.21 -29.66 14.92
N PHE A 37 18.38 -28.58 14.15
CA PHE A 37 19.23 -27.45 14.51
C PHE A 37 18.37 -26.22 14.77
N TYR A 38 18.46 -25.66 15.97
CA TYR A 38 17.83 -24.39 16.32
C TYR A 38 18.81 -23.26 16.05
N ARG A 39 18.40 -22.29 15.22
CA ARG A 39 19.15 -21.05 14.97
C ARG A 39 18.57 -19.95 15.84
N ILE A 40 19.40 -19.37 16.70
CA ILE A 40 18.98 -18.38 17.68
C ILE A 40 19.65 -17.06 17.33
N ARG A 41 18.85 -16.00 17.18
CA ARG A 41 19.36 -14.65 16.88
C ARG A 41 20.08 -14.07 18.12
N PRO A 42 21.29 -13.50 17.94
CA PRO A 42 21.98 -12.74 18.97
C PRO A 42 21.27 -11.40 19.21
N PHE A 43 21.41 -10.83 20.41
CA PHE A 43 21.14 -9.40 20.64
C PHE A 43 22.27 -8.55 20.02
N ASP A 44 22.00 -7.29 19.68
CA ASP A 44 22.96 -6.43 18.96
C ASP A 44 24.25 -6.15 19.73
N PHE A 45 24.28 -6.32 21.06
CA PHE A 45 25.52 -6.24 21.84
C PHE A 45 26.35 -7.53 21.74
N GLN A 46 25.69 -8.69 21.56
CA GLN A 46 26.33 -10.01 21.48
C GLN A 46 27.05 -10.24 20.13
N THR A 47 26.81 -9.39 19.13
CA THR A 47 27.58 -9.37 17.88
C THR A 47 28.96 -8.73 18.06
N ARG A 48 29.08 -7.78 19.00
CA ARG A 48 30.34 -7.09 19.35
C ARG A 48 31.17 -7.93 20.31
N GLU A 49 30.53 -8.49 21.33
CA GLU A 49 31.15 -9.35 22.33
C GLU A 49 30.40 -10.67 22.45
N LEU A 50 31.05 -11.75 22.02
CA LEU A 50 30.43 -13.07 22.00
C LEU A 50 30.20 -13.59 23.42
N PRO A 51 28.99 -14.08 23.76
CA PRO A 51 28.66 -14.50 25.11
C PRO A 51 29.34 -15.84 25.49
N GLU A 52 29.76 -15.98 26.75
CA GLU A 52 30.22 -17.26 27.30
C GLU A 52 29.07 -18.24 27.58
N LYS A 53 27.85 -17.72 27.73
CA LYS A 53 26.62 -18.50 27.90
C LYS A 53 25.41 -17.74 27.38
N ILE A 54 24.40 -18.47 26.92
CA ILE A 54 23.11 -17.93 26.54
C ILE A 54 22.01 -18.64 27.32
N VAL A 55 20.97 -17.90 27.71
CA VAL A 55 19.77 -18.47 28.33
C VAL A 55 18.65 -18.36 27.33
N CYS A 56 18.05 -19.50 26.99
CA CYS A 56 16.97 -19.58 26.03
C CYS A 56 15.72 -20.20 26.65
N TYR A 57 14.56 -19.91 26.09
CA TYR A 57 13.30 -20.54 26.44
C TYR A 57 12.57 -20.96 25.18
N VAL A 58 11.71 -21.96 25.29
CA VAL A 58 10.80 -22.35 24.21
C VAL A 58 9.54 -21.50 24.31
N SER A 59 9.24 -20.71 23.27
CA SER A 59 8.00 -19.94 23.18
C SER A 59 6.77 -20.85 23.11
N ALA A 60 5.57 -20.29 23.32
CA ALA A 60 4.30 -21.01 23.09
C ALA A 60 4.21 -21.60 21.67
N SER A 61 4.82 -20.94 20.69
CA SER A 61 4.94 -21.40 19.30
C SER A 61 6.01 -22.47 19.05
N GLY A 62 6.69 -22.96 20.09
CA GLY A 62 7.72 -24.00 19.97
C GLY A 62 9.10 -23.50 19.51
N ARG A 63 9.33 -22.17 19.43
CA ARG A 63 10.61 -21.58 19.02
C ARG A 63 11.56 -21.41 20.21
N LEU A 64 12.80 -21.83 20.07
CA LEU A 64 13.86 -21.57 21.05
C LEU A 64 14.39 -20.13 20.87
N SER A 65 14.15 -19.25 21.85
CA SER A 65 14.50 -17.81 21.81
C SER A 65 15.34 -17.41 23.02
N GLN A 66 16.21 -16.40 22.92
CA GLN A 66 16.94 -15.90 24.10
C GLN A 66 16.01 -15.17 25.07
N ASP A 67 16.24 -15.38 26.37
CA ASP A 67 15.55 -14.68 27.45
C ASP A 67 16.15 -13.28 27.66
N VAL A 68 15.44 -12.24 27.24
CA VAL A 68 15.90 -10.84 27.38
C VAL A 68 16.16 -10.44 28.83
N TYR A 69 15.42 -11.02 29.78
CA TYR A 69 15.60 -10.71 31.20
C TYR A 69 16.87 -11.33 31.79
N SER A 70 17.45 -12.35 31.14
CA SER A 70 18.71 -12.97 31.56
C SER A 70 19.92 -12.07 31.30
N VAL A 71 19.83 -11.18 30.31
CA VAL A 71 20.90 -10.25 29.92
C VAL A 71 20.76 -8.87 30.55
N ALA A 72 19.60 -8.54 31.13
CA ALA A 72 19.37 -7.25 31.77
C ALA A 72 20.41 -6.91 32.88
N PRO A 73 20.81 -7.84 33.78
CA PRO A 73 21.86 -7.56 34.78
C PRO A 73 23.25 -7.30 34.19
N ILE A 74 23.50 -7.74 32.95
CA ILE A 74 24.77 -7.55 32.24
C ILE A 74 24.82 -6.14 31.65
N LEU A 75 23.67 -5.65 31.16
CA LEU A 75 23.57 -4.39 30.42
C LEU A 75 23.29 -3.17 31.31
N TYR A 76 22.58 -3.36 32.43
CA TYR A 76 22.03 -2.27 33.22
C TYR A 76 22.44 -2.33 34.68
N SER A 77 22.88 -1.18 35.22
CA SER A 77 23.19 -1.03 36.65
C SER A 77 22.05 -0.34 37.39
N VAL A 78 21.70 -0.84 38.58
CA VAL A 78 20.66 -0.26 39.44
C VAL A 78 21.07 1.15 39.90
N GLY A 79 20.17 2.13 39.75
CA GLY A 79 20.38 3.54 40.07
C GLY A 79 20.88 4.40 38.89
N GLU A 80 21.33 3.77 37.80
CA GLU A 80 21.80 4.48 36.60
C GLU A 80 20.65 4.82 35.64
N LYS A 81 20.87 5.79 34.75
CA LYS A 81 19.87 6.27 33.78
C LYS A 81 20.21 5.85 32.36
N TYR A 82 19.21 5.33 31.64
CA TYR A 82 19.34 4.89 30.25
C TYR A 82 18.17 5.42 29.40
N VAL A 83 18.40 5.53 28.09
CA VAL A 83 17.40 6.00 27.14
C VAL A 83 16.74 4.80 26.46
N PHE A 84 15.41 4.77 26.46
CA PHE A 84 14.61 3.74 25.81
C PHE A 84 13.65 4.36 24.81
N ARG A 85 13.40 3.69 23.69
CA ARG A 85 12.34 4.05 22.75
C ARG A 85 11.05 3.33 23.11
N VAL A 86 9.95 4.08 23.22
CA VAL A 86 8.63 3.50 23.51
C VAL A 86 8.05 2.86 22.26
N MET A 87 7.92 1.54 22.22
CA MET A 87 7.40 0.80 21.07
C MET A 87 5.88 0.72 21.09
N LYS A 88 5.30 0.55 22.29
CA LYS A 88 3.84 0.45 22.52
C LYS A 88 3.54 0.89 23.95
N GLN A 89 2.36 1.46 24.19
CA GLN A 89 1.81 1.68 25.53
C GLN A 89 0.37 1.16 25.57
N ASP A 90 0.06 0.31 26.55
CA ASP A 90 -1.30 -0.17 26.79
C ASP A 90 -2.17 0.96 27.36
N TYR A 91 -3.34 1.16 26.76
CA TYR A 91 -4.19 2.30 27.06
C TYR A 91 -4.82 2.24 28.46
N LYS A 92 -5.02 1.03 29.01
CA LYS A 92 -5.69 0.79 30.30
C LYS A 92 -4.70 0.74 31.46
N SER A 93 -3.62 -0.01 31.29
CA SER A 93 -2.60 -0.27 32.32
C SER A 93 -1.42 0.71 32.28
N LEU A 94 -1.29 1.51 31.22
CA LEU A 94 -0.16 2.42 30.95
C LEU A 94 1.21 1.74 30.85
N ARG A 95 1.25 0.40 30.86
CA ARG A 95 2.48 -0.37 30.69
C ARG A 95 2.99 -0.27 29.27
N CYS A 96 4.30 -0.22 29.14
CA CYS A 96 4.99 0.04 27.89
C CYS A 96 5.82 -1.16 27.45
N THR A 97 5.94 -1.31 26.14
CA THR A 97 7.03 -2.06 25.52
C THR A 97 8.14 -1.06 25.18
N LEU A 98 9.34 -1.32 25.67
CA LEU A 98 10.49 -0.43 25.58
C LEU A 98 11.62 -1.13 24.83
N ARG A 99 12.25 -0.44 23.89
CA ARG A 99 13.42 -0.94 23.17
C ARG A 99 14.65 -0.11 23.50
N ASP A 100 15.76 -0.79 23.79
CA ASP A 100 17.09 -0.20 23.80
C ASP A 100 17.70 -0.34 22.41
N ASP A 101 17.79 0.78 21.71
CA ASP A 101 18.36 0.85 20.35
C ASP A 101 19.87 0.58 20.33
N VAL A 102 20.57 0.75 21.46
CA VAL A 102 22.03 0.58 21.54
C VAL A 102 22.40 -0.88 21.70
N ASN A 103 21.67 -1.63 22.53
CA ASN A 103 21.98 -3.03 22.82
C ASN A 103 21.08 -4.02 22.07
N GLY A 104 20.04 -3.54 21.38
CA GLY A 104 19.14 -4.38 20.58
C GLY A 104 18.24 -5.29 21.42
N VAL A 105 17.83 -4.83 22.61
CA VAL A 105 16.96 -5.58 23.53
C VAL A 105 15.61 -4.89 23.69
N GLU A 106 14.55 -5.68 23.76
CA GLU A 106 13.18 -5.19 23.92
C GLU A 106 12.53 -5.80 25.17
N PHE A 107 11.97 -4.94 26.01
CA PHE A 107 11.30 -5.29 27.26
C PHE A 107 9.82 -4.98 27.15
N ALA A 108 8.99 -6.02 27.18
CA ALA A 108 7.54 -5.87 27.18
C ALA A 108 6.98 -5.68 28.60
N ASN A 109 5.79 -5.10 28.70
CA ASN A 109 5.00 -5.04 29.94
C ASN A 109 5.67 -4.26 31.10
N ILE A 110 6.43 -3.20 30.78
CA ILE A 110 7.16 -2.38 31.75
C ILE A 110 6.29 -1.25 32.29
N ASP A 111 6.22 -1.12 33.61
CA ASP A 111 5.62 0.04 34.27
C ASP A 111 6.68 1.15 34.42
N LEU A 112 6.43 2.30 33.79
CA LEU A 112 7.30 3.46 33.85
C LEU A 112 7.19 4.25 35.17
N GLY A 113 6.28 3.89 36.07
CA GLY A 113 6.02 4.61 37.32
C GLY A 113 5.44 6.02 37.10
N SER A 114 5.00 6.32 35.88
CA SER A 114 4.43 7.61 35.47
C SER A 114 2.95 7.43 35.11
N ARG A 115 2.11 8.39 35.54
CA ARG A 115 0.71 8.47 35.10
C ARG A 115 0.56 9.22 33.77
N LYS A 116 1.66 9.64 33.14
CA LYS A 116 1.64 10.35 31.86
C LYS A 116 1.59 9.35 30.72
N ARG A 117 0.82 9.71 29.69
CA ARG A 117 0.89 9.02 28.40
C ARG A 117 2.20 9.38 27.74
N VAL A 118 2.84 8.37 27.18
CA VAL A 118 4.05 8.56 26.38
C VAL A 118 3.70 8.25 24.94
N GLU A 119 4.14 9.13 24.04
CA GLU A 119 3.90 8.92 22.62
C GLU A 119 4.70 7.73 22.09
N ARG A 120 4.10 7.02 21.13
CA ARG A 120 4.76 5.92 20.43
C ARG A 120 6.00 6.44 19.68
N PHE A 121 7.07 5.67 19.72
CA PHE A 121 8.42 5.97 19.23
C PHE A 121 9.15 7.12 19.92
N HIS A 122 8.55 7.72 20.95
CA HIS A 122 9.25 8.72 21.74
C HIS A 122 10.37 8.08 22.57
N ARG A 123 11.49 8.79 22.71
CA ARG A 123 12.59 8.38 23.57
C ARG A 123 12.37 8.90 24.98
N VAL A 124 12.42 8.00 25.96
CA VAL A 124 12.29 8.33 27.38
C VAL A 124 13.56 7.96 28.13
N THR A 125 13.95 8.81 29.07
CA THR A 125 15.05 8.50 29.99
C THR A 125 14.48 7.84 31.24
N CYS A 126 15.00 6.67 31.57
CA CYS A 126 14.54 5.86 32.68
C CYS A 126 15.70 5.54 33.63
N GLU A 127 15.44 5.69 34.93
CA GLU A 127 16.32 5.20 35.99
C GLU A 127 16.02 3.73 36.28
N ILE A 128 17.05 2.88 36.36
CA ILE A 128 16.90 1.45 36.62
C ILE A 128 16.71 1.22 38.13
N LEU A 129 15.62 0.55 38.50
CA LEU A 129 15.26 0.29 39.91
C LEU A 129 15.59 -1.14 40.35
N ASP A 130 15.46 -2.11 39.44
CA ASP A 130 15.70 -3.53 39.73
C ASP A 130 15.97 -4.27 38.41
N VAL A 131 16.93 -5.20 38.41
CA VAL A 131 17.30 -6.03 37.25
C VAL A 131 17.41 -7.51 37.61
N GLU A 132 17.25 -7.91 38.88
CA GLU A 132 17.54 -9.27 39.33
C GLU A 132 16.30 -10.20 39.34
N ASN A 133 16.56 -11.52 39.27
CA ASN A 133 15.54 -12.58 39.41
C ASN A 133 14.33 -12.46 38.45
N GLY A 134 14.58 -12.05 37.20
CA GLY A 134 13.54 -11.88 36.18
C GLY A 134 12.66 -10.64 36.40
N ARG A 135 13.06 -9.72 37.28
CA ARG A 135 12.40 -8.42 37.47
C ARG A 135 13.23 -7.36 36.78
N PHE A 136 12.64 -6.68 35.81
CA PHE A 136 13.19 -5.47 35.22
C PHE A 136 12.25 -4.31 35.55
N LYS A 137 12.65 -3.47 36.51
CA LYS A 137 11.87 -2.31 36.95
C LYS A 137 12.66 -1.05 36.68
N LEU A 138 11.98 -0.05 36.16
CA LEU A 138 12.56 1.25 35.87
C LEU A 138 11.52 2.34 36.11
N ARG A 139 11.98 3.58 36.20
CA ARG A 139 11.11 4.75 36.41
C ARG A 139 11.49 5.84 35.43
N MET A 140 10.49 6.38 34.74
CA MET A 140 10.66 7.54 33.87
C MET A 140 11.06 8.76 34.72
N VAL A 141 12.11 9.45 34.29
CA VAL A 141 12.58 10.67 34.94
C VAL A 141 12.05 11.86 34.14
N ASP A 142 11.15 12.65 34.74
CA ASP A 142 10.63 13.87 34.12
C ASP A 142 11.75 14.92 34.00
N GLY A 143 12.11 15.27 32.77
CA GLY A 143 12.79 16.51 32.40
C GLY A 143 14.05 16.88 33.19
N ASP A 144 15.18 16.27 32.84
CA ASP A 144 16.49 16.94 32.90
C ASP A 144 17.34 16.44 31.71
N SER A 145 16.92 16.83 30.51
CA SER A 145 17.77 16.77 29.31
C SER A 145 18.83 17.87 29.39
N ALA A 146 19.73 17.83 30.38
CA ALA A 146 21.00 18.60 30.41
C ALA A 146 21.75 18.35 31.73
N GLY A 147 22.42 17.20 31.84
CA GLY A 147 23.21 16.86 33.03
C GLY A 147 24.68 16.58 32.71
N ALA A 148 25.45 17.63 32.42
CA ALA A 148 26.91 17.73 32.62
C ALA A 148 27.92 17.06 31.65
N GLY A 149 27.53 16.39 30.55
CA GLY A 149 28.49 15.68 29.68
C GLY A 149 28.50 15.92 28.16
N GLY A 150 27.53 16.66 27.59
CA GLY A 150 27.34 16.73 26.13
C GLY A 150 28.38 17.55 25.34
N PHE A 151 28.27 17.54 24.01
CA PHE A 151 29.03 18.40 23.09
C PHE A 151 28.07 19.34 22.38
N ALA A 152 28.05 20.62 22.72
CA ALA A 152 27.11 21.59 22.17
C ALA A 152 27.64 22.28 20.90
N MET A 153 26.77 22.95 20.14
CA MET A 153 27.18 23.76 18.99
C MET A 153 28.19 24.86 19.38
N SER A 154 28.11 25.38 20.61
CA SER A 154 29.07 26.34 21.16
C SER A 154 30.47 25.73 21.34
N ASP A 155 30.58 24.44 21.69
CA ASP A 155 31.86 23.74 21.83
C ASP A 155 32.55 23.56 20.47
N LEU A 156 31.77 23.39 19.39
CA LEU A 156 32.30 23.38 18.02
C LEU A 156 32.98 24.72 17.69
N GLY A 157 32.46 25.84 18.22
CA GLY A 157 33.05 27.17 18.06
C GLY A 157 34.43 27.36 18.66
N ALA A 158 34.85 26.49 19.59
CA ALA A 158 36.21 26.48 20.14
C ALA A 158 37.25 25.90 19.17
N ILE A 159 36.82 25.24 18.09
CA ILE A 159 37.68 24.67 17.05
C ILE A 159 37.93 25.74 15.98
N PRO A 160 39.18 26.22 15.79
CA PRO A 160 39.49 27.27 14.81
C PRO A 160 39.01 26.94 13.39
N GLU A 161 39.08 25.67 13.02
CA GLU A 161 38.68 25.14 11.71
C GLU A 161 37.14 25.17 11.51
N ALA A 162 36.33 25.21 12.58
CA ALA A 162 34.88 25.30 12.52
C ALA A 162 34.36 26.74 12.36
N VAL A 163 35.12 27.74 12.81
CA VAL A 163 34.74 29.17 12.82
C VAL A 163 34.24 29.67 11.45
N PRO A 164 34.87 29.32 10.30
CA PRO A 164 34.38 29.75 8.99
C PRO A 164 32.98 29.23 8.66
N PHE A 165 32.63 28.01 9.09
CA PHE A 165 31.32 27.40 8.84
C PHE A 165 30.24 27.99 9.74
N LEU A 166 30.59 28.30 11.00
CA LEU A 166 29.68 28.93 11.95
C LEU A 166 29.37 30.38 11.54
N ARG A 167 30.38 31.15 11.11
CA ARG A 167 30.20 32.53 10.64
C ARG A 167 29.34 32.65 9.39
N SER A 168 29.34 31.63 8.52
CA SER A 168 28.52 31.61 7.31
C SER A 168 27.08 31.14 7.56
N GLY A 169 26.74 30.68 8.77
CA GLY A 169 25.42 30.11 9.09
C GLY A 169 25.15 28.75 8.44
N VAL A 170 26.13 28.21 7.68
CA VAL A 170 25.96 27.01 6.85
C VAL A 170 25.70 25.78 7.70
N VAL A 171 26.31 25.64 8.88
CA VAL A 171 26.08 24.48 9.76
C VAL A 171 24.61 24.39 10.19
N GLY A 172 23.99 25.53 10.55
CA GLY A 172 22.58 25.58 10.92
C GLY A 172 21.66 25.27 9.75
N GLN A 173 21.97 25.78 8.56
CA GLN A 173 21.21 25.47 7.34
C GLN A 173 21.30 23.98 6.96
N VAL A 174 22.50 23.39 7.04
CA VAL A 174 22.71 21.98 6.73
C VAL A 174 21.99 21.07 7.73
N LEU A 175 22.04 21.38 9.03
CA LEU A 175 21.31 20.61 10.04
C LEU A 175 19.79 20.81 9.96
N ALA A 176 19.30 21.86 9.29
CA ALA A 176 17.86 22.05 9.05
C ALA A 176 17.31 21.09 7.98
N GLU A 177 18.15 20.61 7.07
CA GLU A 177 17.77 19.64 6.03
C GLU A 177 17.32 18.31 6.64
N GLU A 178 16.33 17.67 6.02
CA GLU A 178 15.77 16.39 6.48
C GLU A 178 16.81 15.25 6.50
N THR A 179 17.77 15.30 5.58
CA THR A 179 18.89 14.34 5.50
C THR A 179 19.79 14.32 6.73
N PHE A 180 19.77 15.38 7.55
CA PHE A 180 20.55 15.50 8.78
C PHE A 180 19.69 15.33 10.04
N VAL A 181 18.45 14.81 9.92
CA VAL A 181 17.52 14.67 11.05
C VAL A 181 18.13 13.89 12.21
N ASP A 182 18.87 12.81 11.96
CA ASP A 182 19.52 12.03 13.01
C ASP A 182 20.56 12.85 13.75
N ALA A 183 21.45 13.53 13.01
CA ALA A 183 22.47 14.39 13.59
C ALA A 183 21.86 15.58 14.34
N ARG A 184 20.78 16.17 13.83
CA ARG A 184 20.04 17.25 14.51
C ARG A 184 19.39 16.75 15.79
N THR A 185 18.72 15.60 15.76
CA THR A 185 18.06 15.00 16.92
C THR A 185 19.08 14.64 18.00
N MET A 186 20.23 14.08 17.61
CA MET A 186 21.35 13.82 18.52
C MET A 186 21.89 15.12 19.13
N MET A 187 22.02 16.18 18.33
CA MET A 187 22.49 17.49 18.81
C MET A 187 21.50 18.12 19.79
N GLU A 188 20.20 18.13 19.47
CA GLU A 188 19.13 18.65 20.33
C GLU A 188 18.99 17.82 21.63
N GLY A 189 19.24 16.51 21.56
CA GLY A 189 19.31 15.60 22.70
C GLY A 189 20.62 15.70 23.51
N GLY A 190 21.60 16.49 23.06
CA GLY A 190 22.89 16.65 23.73
C GLY A 190 23.83 15.44 23.63
N GLU A 191 23.60 14.52 22.69
CA GLU A 191 24.38 13.30 22.50
C GLU A 191 25.79 13.61 21.96
N LEU A 192 26.81 12.91 22.46
CA LEU A 192 28.21 13.14 22.04
C LEU A 192 28.50 12.71 20.59
N ARG A 193 27.64 11.93 19.94
CA ARG A 193 27.93 11.34 18.62
C ARG A 193 27.52 12.23 17.44
N TRP A 194 26.80 13.34 17.67
CA TRP A 194 26.25 14.17 16.59
C TRP A 194 27.30 14.76 15.64
N PRO A 195 28.52 15.19 16.05
CA PRO A 195 29.48 15.78 15.12
C PRO A 195 29.99 14.77 14.10
N VAL A 196 30.22 13.52 14.54
CA VAL A 196 30.63 12.41 13.67
C VAL A 196 29.50 12.05 12.73
N ALA A 197 28.26 11.92 13.23
CA ALA A 197 27.08 11.65 12.40
C ALA A 197 26.89 12.73 11.32
N ALA A 198 27.03 14.01 11.66
CA ALA A 198 26.94 15.10 10.70
C ALA A 198 28.04 15.03 9.62
N LEU A 199 29.29 14.75 10.01
CA LEU A 199 30.39 14.65 9.05
C LEU A 199 30.27 13.41 8.15
N GLU A 200 29.78 12.28 8.66
CA GLU A 200 29.54 11.09 7.85
C GLU A 200 28.38 11.30 6.87
N THR A 201 27.29 11.93 7.30
CA THR A 201 26.21 12.32 6.39
C THR A 201 26.73 13.26 5.31
N ALA A 202 27.55 14.26 5.65
CA ALA A 202 28.19 15.12 4.65
C ALA A 202 29.13 14.33 3.72
N ALA A 203 29.88 13.34 4.25
CA ALA A 203 30.77 12.49 3.47
C ALA A 203 30.04 11.70 2.38
N LYS A 204 28.82 11.21 2.66
CA LYS A 204 27.97 10.50 1.68
C LYS A 204 27.58 11.34 0.46
N TYR A 205 27.55 12.67 0.59
CA TYR A 205 27.20 13.59 -0.50
C TYR A 205 28.42 14.15 -1.25
N LEU A 206 29.64 13.81 -0.86
CA LEU A 206 30.87 14.31 -1.50
C LEU A 206 30.94 14.02 -3.01
N PRO A 207 30.57 12.83 -3.53
CA PRO A 207 30.65 12.55 -4.97
C PRO A 207 29.95 13.60 -5.83
N LYS A 208 28.72 13.96 -5.45
CA LYS A 208 27.90 14.99 -6.14
C LYS A 208 28.56 16.38 -6.10
N TRP A 209 29.30 16.69 -5.04
CA TRP A 209 29.98 17.98 -4.93
C TRP A 209 31.20 18.05 -5.85
N ILE A 210 31.85 16.92 -6.08
CA ILE A 210 33.11 16.79 -6.80
C ILE A 210 32.95 16.75 -8.32
N GLU A 211 31.84 16.24 -8.86
CA GLU A 211 31.55 16.23 -10.31
C GLU A 211 31.75 17.59 -10.98
N ASN A 212 31.54 18.68 -10.23
CA ASN A 212 31.81 20.06 -10.66
C ASN A 212 32.67 20.80 -9.61
N LEU A 213 33.90 20.33 -9.39
CA LEU A 213 34.79 20.84 -8.35
C LEU A 213 35.33 22.25 -8.67
N SER A 214 34.60 23.28 -8.23
CA SER A 214 35.09 24.66 -8.27
C SER A 214 36.19 24.90 -7.22
N PRO A 215 37.04 25.93 -7.38
CA PRO A 215 38.03 26.30 -6.36
C PRO A 215 37.40 26.57 -4.98
N ALA A 216 36.17 27.07 -4.95
CA ALA A 216 35.40 27.27 -3.73
C ALA A 216 35.01 25.94 -3.07
N LYS A 217 34.51 24.97 -3.84
CA LYS A 217 34.17 23.63 -3.33
C LYS A 217 35.40 22.87 -2.84
N LYS A 218 36.52 22.92 -3.56
CA LYS A 218 37.81 22.35 -3.12
C LYS A 218 38.24 22.94 -1.78
N ARG A 219 38.08 24.26 -1.59
CA ARG A 219 38.37 24.92 -0.31
C ARG A 219 37.44 24.44 0.81
N THR A 220 36.16 24.21 0.52
CA THR A 220 35.20 23.66 1.50
C THR A 220 35.56 22.23 1.91
N LEU A 221 35.94 21.35 0.98
CA LEU A 221 36.41 19.99 1.28
C LEU A 221 37.64 20.01 2.20
N LEU A 222 38.63 20.85 1.88
CA LEU A 222 39.82 21.01 2.70
C LEU A 222 39.49 21.51 4.12
N ARG A 223 38.47 22.37 4.25
CA ARG A 223 37.98 22.83 5.56
C ARG A 223 37.24 21.72 6.32
N LEU A 224 36.45 20.89 5.65
CA LEU A 224 35.80 19.72 6.28
C LEU A 224 36.84 18.71 6.78
N LYS A 225 37.87 18.44 5.96
CA LYS A 225 39.02 17.64 6.37
C LYS A 225 39.69 18.23 7.61
N ALA A 226 40.00 19.54 7.58
CA ALA A 226 40.63 20.23 8.70
C ALA A 226 39.75 20.21 9.96
N LEU A 227 38.42 20.28 9.82
CA LEU A 227 37.47 20.16 10.93
C LEU A 227 37.47 18.76 11.54
N ALA A 228 37.44 17.71 10.72
CA ALA A 228 37.52 16.33 11.20
C ALA A 228 38.83 16.07 11.97
N ILE A 229 39.95 16.57 11.46
CA ILE A 229 41.25 16.54 12.16
C ILE A 229 41.19 17.38 13.45
N GLY A 230 40.59 18.58 13.40
CA GLY A 230 40.43 19.47 14.54
C GLY A 230 39.61 18.84 15.67
N LEU A 231 38.60 18.04 15.35
CA LEU A 231 37.84 17.25 16.34
C LEU A 231 38.72 16.21 17.05
N ILE A 232 39.63 15.56 16.31
CA ILE A 232 40.55 14.55 16.87
C ILE A 232 41.65 15.21 17.71
N GLU A 233 42.33 16.21 17.15
CA GLU A 233 43.61 16.70 17.67
C GLU A 233 43.51 18.01 18.47
N ARG A 234 42.50 18.84 18.20
CA ARG A 234 42.45 20.25 18.64
C ARG A 234 41.19 20.59 19.42
N SER A 235 40.48 19.58 19.92
CA SER A 235 39.26 19.76 20.70
C SER A 235 39.22 18.78 21.87
N THR A 236 38.38 19.07 22.87
CA THR A 236 38.09 18.12 23.95
C THR A 236 37.07 17.06 23.55
N TYR A 237 36.66 16.99 22.27
CA TYR A 237 35.58 16.12 21.80
C TYR A 237 35.76 14.66 22.20
N LEU A 238 36.86 14.02 21.77
CA LEU A 238 37.14 12.62 22.10
C LEU A 238 37.35 12.41 23.61
N ALA A 239 37.84 13.41 24.35
CA ALA A 239 38.00 13.31 25.80
C ALA A 239 36.66 13.21 26.55
N ARG A 240 35.58 13.80 26.00
CA ARG A 240 34.22 13.71 26.55
C ARG A 240 33.53 12.38 26.26
N ILE A 241 34.03 11.60 25.30
CA ILE A 241 33.49 10.29 24.93
C ILE A 241 33.99 9.22 25.93
N PRO A 242 33.15 8.25 26.33
CA PRO A 242 33.58 7.11 27.16
C PRO A 242 34.79 6.38 26.56
N ILE A 243 35.74 5.95 27.40
CA ILE A 243 37.03 5.43 26.96
C ILE A 243 36.93 4.26 25.97
N GLU A 244 35.90 3.43 26.13
CA GLU A 244 35.58 2.28 25.28
C GLU A 244 35.17 2.69 23.86
N GLU A 245 34.49 3.83 23.69
CA GLU A 245 34.03 4.33 22.39
C GLU A 245 35.03 5.26 21.68
N ARG A 246 36.02 5.82 22.40
CA ARG A 246 36.94 6.83 21.86
C ARG A 246 37.66 6.38 20.60
N ARG A 247 38.18 5.16 20.62
CA ARG A 247 38.93 4.59 19.50
C ARG A 247 38.04 4.45 18.26
N LEU A 248 36.82 3.95 18.44
CA LEU A 248 35.85 3.82 17.35
C LEU A 248 35.52 5.19 16.72
N GLN A 249 35.27 6.22 17.53
CA GLN A 249 34.97 7.56 17.00
C GLN A 249 36.19 8.20 16.31
N GLN A 250 37.40 7.95 16.81
CA GLN A 250 38.64 8.38 16.16
C GLN A 250 38.82 7.70 14.78
N GLU A 251 38.57 6.40 14.69
CA GLU A 251 38.64 5.63 13.45
C GLU A 251 37.62 6.15 12.42
N ARG A 252 36.38 6.44 12.83
CA ARG A 252 35.33 7.03 11.98
C ARG A 252 35.73 8.41 11.42
N LEU A 253 36.24 9.30 12.28
CA LEU A 253 36.72 10.62 11.83
C LEU A 253 37.93 10.49 10.88
N SER A 254 38.83 9.55 11.14
CA SER A 254 39.98 9.28 10.28
C SER A 254 39.56 8.73 8.91
N ALA A 255 38.53 7.90 8.87
CA ALA A 255 37.95 7.40 7.61
C ALA A 255 37.40 8.56 6.75
N ILE A 256 36.71 9.53 7.35
CA ILE A 256 36.23 10.73 6.62
C ILE A 256 37.41 11.52 6.02
N VAL A 257 38.48 11.71 6.78
CA VAL A 257 39.70 12.39 6.31
C VAL A 257 40.29 11.68 5.09
N HIS A 258 40.41 10.35 5.17
CA HIS A 258 40.89 9.53 4.06
C HIS A 258 40.00 9.62 2.82
N THR A 259 38.68 9.55 2.97
CA THR A 259 37.73 9.71 1.87
C THR A 259 37.89 11.04 1.16
N ILE A 260 38.06 12.14 1.91
CA ILE A 260 38.31 13.47 1.33
C ILE A 260 39.63 13.50 0.57
N ASP A 261 40.70 12.91 1.11
CA ASP A 261 42.01 12.85 0.46
C ASP A 261 41.99 12.03 -0.82
N ASP A 262 41.33 10.87 -0.80
CA ASP A 262 41.20 10.00 -1.96
C ASP A 262 40.45 10.73 -3.09
N TYR A 263 39.34 11.40 -2.77
CA TYR A 263 38.61 12.21 -3.75
C TYR A 263 39.43 13.38 -4.31
N LEU A 264 40.17 14.11 -3.46
CA LEU A 264 41.06 15.16 -3.92
C LEU A 264 42.12 14.60 -4.87
N ARG A 265 42.71 13.44 -4.55
CA ARG A 265 43.69 12.79 -5.42
C ARG A 265 43.09 12.32 -6.73
N VAL A 266 41.88 11.74 -6.72
CA VAL A 266 41.20 11.31 -7.94
C VAL A 266 40.90 12.51 -8.85
N THR A 267 40.51 13.66 -8.30
CA THR A 267 40.28 14.86 -9.12
C THR A 267 41.56 15.35 -9.81
N GLU A 268 42.73 15.17 -9.19
CA GLU A 268 44.01 15.46 -9.83
C GLU A 268 44.32 14.47 -10.96
N LEU A 269 44.08 13.18 -10.73
CA LEU A 269 44.26 12.14 -11.76
C LEU A 269 43.35 12.38 -12.97
N MET A 270 42.08 12.73 -12.73
CA MET A 270 41.11 13.05 -13.79
C MET A 270 41.50 14.31 -14.56
N ALA A 271 41.98 15.36 -13.88
CA ALA A 271 42.45 16.57 -14.53
C ALA A 271 43.71 16.33 -15.39
N GLY A 272 44.54 15.36 -15.01
CA GLY A 272 45.71 14.92 -15.78
C GLY A 272 45.42 13.87 -16.86
N GLY A 273 44.21 13.28 -16.90
CA GLY A 273 43.87 12.18 -17.81
C GLY A 273 44.58 10.86 -17.50
N GLU A 274 45.02 10.65 -16.25
CA GLU A 274 45.79 9.48 -15.80
C GLU A 274 44.95 8.44 -15.03
N ASP A 275 43.67 8.74 -14.79
CA ASP A 275 42.73 7.94 -14.02
C ASP A 275 42.49 6.55 -14.63
N GLU A 276 42.18 6.46 -15.93
CA GLU A 276 41.96 5.17 -16.58
C GLU A 276 43.23 4.31 -16.64
N ALA A 277 44.38 4.93 -16.90
CA ALA A 277 45.68 4.23 -16.88
C ALA A 277 46.04 3.71 -15.49
N MET A 278 45.55 4.35 -14.42
CA MET A 278 45.69 3.84 -13.05
C MET A 278 44.80 2.61 -12.83
N ILE A 279 43.56 2.61 -13.33
CA ILE A 279 42.64 1.46 -13.25
C ILE A 279 43.28 0.24 -13.92
N GLN A 280 43.65 0.38 -15.19
CA GLN A 280 44.23 -0.71 -15.98
C GLN A 280 45.48 -1.29 -15.33
N ARG A 281 46.42 -0.45 -14.87
CA ARG A 281 47.64 -0.91 -14.19
C ARG A 281 47.34 -1.66 -12.88
N THR A 282 46.32 -1.22 -12.15
CA THR A 282 45.98 -1.83 -10.86
C THR A 282 45.30 -3.18 -11.07
N LEU A 283 44.31 -3.26 -11.95
CA LEU A 283 43.63 -4.52 -12.30
C LEU A 283 44.58 -5.53 -12.95
N SER A 284 45.45 -5.08 -13.87
CA SER A 284 46.44 -5.96 -14.50
C SER A 284 47.44 -6.54 -13.49
N SER A 285 47.83 -5.75 -12.48
CA SER A 285 48.75 -6.19 -11.42
C SER A 285 48.09 -7.22 -10.51
N LEU A 286 46.82 -7.00 -10.16
CA LEU A 286 46.00 -7.96 -9.41
C LEU A 286 45.87 -9.27 -10.17
N LYS A 287 45.54 -9.22 -11.47
CA LYS A 287 45.38 -10.40 -12.33
C LYS A 287 46.68 -11.17 -12.56
N THR A 288 47.79 -10.48 -12.76
CA THR A 288 49.06 -11.12 -13.15
C THR A 288 49.84 -11.63 -11.94
N SER A 289 49.95 -10.81 -10.89
CA SER A 289 50.83 -11.09 -9.75
C SER A 289 50.07 -11.38 -8.46
N GLY A 290 48.85 -10.88 -8.32
CA GLY A 290 48.11 -10.90 -7.06
C GLY A 290 48.63 -9.90 -6.00
N TRP A 291 49.64 -9.08 -6.32
CA TRP A 291 50.26 -8.14 -5.38
C TRP A 291 50.11 -6.69 -5.82
N LEU A 292 49.84 -5.81 -4.85
CA LEU A 292 49.82 -4.35 -5.04
C LEU A 292 50.74 -3.67 -4.03
N TYR A 293 51.55 -2.73 -4.51
CA TYR A 293 52.20 -1.74 -3.66
C TYR A 293 51.16 -0.74 -3.13
N GLU A 294 51.13 -0.50 -1.82
CA GLU A 294 50.08 0.25 -1.09
C GLU A 294 48.65 -0.23 -1.44
N PRO A 295 48.32 -1.50 -1.16
CA PRO A 295 47.08 -2.14 -1.63
C PRO A 295 45.83 -1.38 -1.19
N GLU A 296 45.72 -1.05 0.10
CA GLU A 296 44.57 -0.33 0.66
C GLU A 296 44.33 1.01 -0.07
N LYS A 297 45.38 1.81 -0.23
CA LYS A 297 45.30 3.11 -0.91
C LYS A 297 44.89 2.98 -2.38
N LYS A 298 45.48 2.03 -3.11
CA LYS A 298 45.10 1.79 -4.52
C LYS A 298 43.64 1.35 -4.66
N MET A 299 43.18 0.48 -3.76
CA MET A 299 41.78 0.04 -3.75
C MET A 299 40.82 1.19 -3.43
N ARG A 300 41.12 2.02 -2.42
CA ARG A 300 40.28 3.21 -2.13
C ARG A 300 40.26 4.22 -3.28
N LEU A 301 41.38 4.40 -3.98
CA LEU A 301 41.43 5.25 -5.17
C LEU A 301 40.60 4.68 -6.32
N LEU A 302 40.65 3.37 -6.58
CA LEU A 302 39.77 2.70 -7.55
C LEU A 302 38.30 2.93 -7.20
N MET A 303 37.93 2.72 -5.95
CA MET A 303 36.57 2.94 -5.45
C MET A 303 36.13 4.39 -5.68
N ALA A 304 36.95 5.36 -5.31
CA ALA A 304 36.66 6.78 -5.53
C ALA A 304 36.52 7.14 -7.03
N ILE A 305 37.33 6.54 -7.91
CA ILE A 305 37.18 6.71 -9.37
C ILE A 305 35.84 6.14 -9.85
N PHE A 306 35.50 4.91 -9.47
CA PHE A 306 34.25 4.27 -9.87
C PHE A 306 33.01 5.01 -9.35
N THR A 307 33.06 5.57 -8.13
CA THR A 307 31.97 6.41 -7.60
C THR A 307 31.78 7.72 -8.38
N LEU A 308 32.86 8.33 -8.88
CA LEU A 308 32.79 9.58 -9.63
C LEU A 308 32.51 9.38 -11.14
N ARG A 309 32.91 8.23 -11.69
CA ARG A 309 32.71 7.85 -13.09
C ARG A 309 32.15 6.43 -13.16
N ASN A 310 30.84 6.31 -12.97
CA ASN A 310 30.12 5.04 -13.04
C ASN A 310 30.37 4.28 -14.35
N ALA A 311 30.59 4.98 -15.47
CA ALA A 311 30.91 4.36 -16.76
C ALA A 311 32.16 3.46 -16.71
N TYR A 312 33.16 3.80 -15.88
CA TYR A 312 34.33 2.93 -15.69
C TYR A 312 34.01 1.70 -14.86
N ALA A 313 33.12 1.80 -13.87
CA ALA A 313 32.68 0.63 -13.13
C ALA A 313 32.06 -0.39 -14.09
N GLN A 314 31.15 0.06 -14.96
CA GLN A 314 30.53 -0.78 -15.98
C GLN A 314 31.54 -1.36 -16.98
N ALA A 315 32.49 -0.56 -17.46
CA ALA A 315 33.49 -1.02 -18.44
C ALA A 315 34.45 -2.11 -17.89
N TYR A 316 34.80 -2.03 -16.60
CA TYR A 316 35.81 -2.91 -15.99
C TYR A 316 35.21 -3.97 -15.04
N ILE A 317 33.88 -4.03 -14.87
CA ILE A 317 33.24 -4.97 -13.93
C ILE A 317 33.53 -6.43 -14.27
N GLY A 318 33.54 -6.79 -15.56
CA GLY A 318 33.84 -8.14 -16.02
C GLY A 318 35.26 -8.59 -15.65
N GLU A 319 36.24 -7.68 -15.66
CA GLU A 319 37.60 -7.98 -15.23
C GLU A 319 37.67 -8.18 -13.71
N ILE A 320 36.95 -7.36 -12.94
CA ILE A 320 36.81 -7.52 -11.49
C ILE A 320 36.20 -8.87 -11.15
N PHE A 321 35.13 -9.29 -11.84
CA PHE A 321 34.53 -10.62 -11.67
C PHE A 321 35.53 -11.74 -11.92
N SER A 322 36.34 -11.64 -12.98
CA SER A 322 37.39 -12.62 -13.31
C SER A 322 38.42 -12.73 -12.19
N ILE A 323 38.94 -11.59 -11.71
CA ILE A 323 39.95 -11.55 -10.65
C ILE A 323 39.41 -12.19 -9.36
N ILE A 324 38.18 -11.85 -8.96
CA ILE A 324 37.56 -12.43 -7.77
C ILE A 324 37.42 -13.95 -7.94
N ARG A 325 36.92 -14.42 -9.08
CA ARG A 325 36.72 -15.86 -9.35
C ARG A 325 38.04 -16.63 -9.45
N GLU A 326 39.09 -16.05 -9.98
CA GLU A 326 40.41 -16.71 -10.07
C GLU A 326 41.07 -16.86 -8.70
N HIS A 327 40.94 -15.85 -7.83
CA HIS A 327 41.65 -15.79 -6.55
C HIS A 327 40.80 -16.09 -5.31
N HIS A 328 39.52 -16.44 -5.43
CA HIS A 328 38.63 -16.69 -4.28
C HIS A 328 39.11 -17.77 -3.31
N ALA A 329 39.87 -18.74 -3.81
CA ALA A 329 40.42 -19.83 -3.01
C ALA A 329 41.75 -19.48 -2.32
N ASP A 330 42.36 -18.32 -2.60
CA ASP A 330 43.61 -17.86 -1.97
C ASP A 330 43.31 -17.03 -0.70
N PRO A 331 43.60 -17.55 0.51
CA PRO A 331 43.32 -16.84 1.76
C PRO A 331 44.15 -15.56 1.92
N ASN A 332 45.38 -15.51 1.43
CA ASN A 332 46.25 -14.34 1.60
C ASN A 332 45.77 -13.18 0.74
N PHE A 333 45.41 -13.48 -0.50
CA PHE A 333 44.81 -12.53 -1.42
C PHE A 333 43.49 -11.99 -0.84
N MET A 334 42.60 -12.90 -0.39
CA MET A 334 41.31 -12.51 0.16
C MET A 334 41.42 -11.73 1.46
N ASN A 335 42.35 -12.06 2.36
CA ASN A 335 42.58 -11.27 3.58
C ASN A 335 42.98 -9.82 3.27
N THR A 336 43.64 -9.57 2.14
CA THR A 336 44.11 -8.24 1.75
C THR A 336 43.06 -7.44 0.98
N PHE A 337 42.36 -8.08 0.04
CA PHE A 337 41.55 -7.36 -0.96
C PHE A 337 40.03 -7.54 -0.81
N ARG A 338 39.56 -8.51 0.00
CA ARG A 338 38.13 -8.83 0.10
C ARG A 338 37.28 -7.61 0.41
N GLN A 339 37.67 -6.78 1.38
CA GLN A 339 36.89 -5.59 1.73
C GLN A 339 36.80 -4.60 0.56
N GLY A 340 37.89 -4.42 -0.20
CA GLY A 340 37.89 -3.56 -1.39
C GLY A 340 36.96 -4.08 -2.48
N PHE A 341 36.93 -5.40 -2.73
CA PHE A 341 35.97 -6.00 -3.66
C PHE A 341 34.53 -5.85 -3.19
N ILE A 342 34.26 -6.09 -1.90
CA ILE A 342 32.95 -5.91 -1.30
C ILE A 342 32.44 -4.49 -1.56
N THR A 343 33.26 -3.47 -1.33
CA THR A 343 32.82 -2.08 -1.54
C THR A 343 32.71 -1.71 -3.03
N MET A 344 33.56 -2.23 -3.91
CA MET A 344 33.41 -1.99 -5.36
C MET A 344 32.13 -2.60 -5.92
N LEU A 345 31.80 -3.83 -5.52
CA LEU A 345 30.56 -4.49 -5.89
C LEU A 345 29.34 -3.76 -5.32
N ASP A 346 29.41 -3.29 -4.06
CA ASP A 346 28.35 -2.50 -3.42
C ASP A 346 28.05 -1.21 -4.22
N ILE A 347 29.08 -0.47 -4.64
CA ILE A 347 28.95 0.72 -5.50
C ILE A 347 28.31 0.37 -6.86
N TYR A 348 28.75 -0.72 -7.48
CA TYR A 348 28.21 -1.16 -8.77
C TYR A 348 26.73 -1.56 -8.63
N ILE A 349 26.40 -2.40 -7.64
CA ILE A 349 25.04 -2.86 -7.36
C ILE A 349 24.13 -1.68 -7.07
N ASP A 350 24.54 -0.73 -6.22
CA ASP A 350 23.72 0.44 -5.87
C ASP A 350 23.45 1.36 -7.06
N ASN A 351 24.31 1.37 -8.06
CA ASN A 351 24.10 2.14 -9.29
C ASN A 351 23.17 1.40 -10.25
N GLU A 352 23.47 0.14 -10.55
CA GLU A 352 22.72 -0.65 -11.53
C GLU A 352 21.35 -1.11 -11.02
N SER A 353 21.14 -1.17 -9.69
CA SER A 353 19.85 -1.58 -9.11
C SER A 353 18.82 -0.47 -9.00
N LYS A 354 19.15 0.80 -9.26
CA LYS A 354 18.20 1.93 -9.14
C LYS A 354 16.98 1.74 -10.04
N VAL A 355 17.20 1.29 -11.27
CA VAL A 355 16.15 0.95 -12.22
C VAL A 355 16.51 -0.38 -12.87
N LEU A 356 15.63 -1.36 -12.74
CA LEU A 356 15.82 -2.68 -13.35
C LEU A 356 15.20 -2.66 -14.73
N ASP A 357 16.04 -2.65 -15.77
CA ASP A 357 15.58 -2.74 -17.15
C ASP A 357 15.46 -4.22 -17.59
N PRO A 358 14.23 -4.75 -17.78
CA PRO A 358 14.01 -6.11 -18.27
C PRO A 358 14.55 -6.35 -19.70
N VAL A 359 14.69 -5.28 -20.50
CA VAL A 359 15.16 -5.36 -21.89
C VAL A 359 16.67 -5.57 -21.93
N ASN A 360 17.42 -4.94 -21.02
CA ASN A 360 18.86 -5.10 -20.88
C ASN A 360 19.25 -6.41 -20.17
N ARG A 361 19.07 -7.54 -20.87
CA ARG A 361 19.37 -8.87 -20.33
C ARG A 361 20.83 -9.07 -19.95
N ASP A 362 21.76 -8.40 -20.61
CA ASP A 362 23.19 -8.53 -20.31
C ASP A 362 23.56 -7.76 -19.04
N GLY A 363 23.08 -6.52 -18.88
CA GLY A 363 23.22 -5.76 -17.64
C GLY A 363 22.57 -6.49 -16.44
N LEU A 364 21.39 -7.09 -16.63
CA LEU A 364 20.77 -7.93 -15.59
C LEU A 364 21.63 -9.15 -15.21
N ARG A 365 22.28 -9.81 -16.18
CA ARG A 365 23.20 -10.93 -15.89
C ARG A 365 24.44 -10.47 -15.12
N GLU A 366 24.99 -9.33 -15.47
CA GLU A 366 26.13 -8.73 -14.75
C GLU A 366 25.73 -8.34 -13.32
N LEU A 367 24.54 -7.77 -13.13
CA LEU A 367 24.01 -7.47 -11.80
C LEU A 367 23.79 -8.73 -10.96
N VAL A 368 23.23 -9.80 -11.55
CA VAL A 368 23.08 -11.10 -10.88
C VAL A 368 24.45 -11.69 -10.51
N MET A 369 25.45 -11.60 -11.41
CA MET A 369 26.82 -12.03 -11.11
C MET A 369 27.43 -11.22 -9.95
N ALA A 370 27.29 -9.89 -9.96
CA ALA A 370 27.77 -9.02 -8.89
C ALA A 370 27.15 -9.40 -7.54
N LEU A 371 25.83 -9.57 -7.49
CA LEU A 371 25.09 -9.96 -6.29
C LEU A 371 25.52 -11.34 -5.78
N ALA A 372 25.68 -12.31 -6.69
CA ALA A 372 26.12 -13.65 -6.33
C ALA A 372 27.55 -13.68 -5.78
N LEU A 373 28.47 -12.92 -6.40
CA LEU A 373 29.84 -12.74 -5.91
C LEU A 373 29.86 -12.06 -4.54
N GLN A 374 29.08 -10.99 -4.37
CA GLN A 374 28.99 -10.26 -3.12
C GLN A 374 28.55 -11.18 -1.98
N LEU A 375 27.44 -11.92 -2.18
CA LEU A 375 26.92 -12.88 -1.21
C LEU A 375 27.91 -13.99 -0.90
N LEU A 376 28.68 -14.49 -1.88
CA LEU A 376 29.71 -15.50 -1.62
C LEU A 376 30.93 -14.94 -0.88
N LEU A 377 31.34 -13.70 -1.16
CA LEU A 377 32.44 -13.02 -0.45
C LEU A 377 32.09 -12.70 1.00
N THR A 378 30.82 -12.37 1.25
CA THR A 378 30.29 -12.07 2.58
C THR A 378 29.74 -13.30 3.29
N ALA A 379 29.81 -14.49 2.68
CA ALA A 379 29.44 -15.72 3.36
C ALA A 379 30.39 -15.94 4.55
N ASN A 380 29.84 -16.31 5.71
CA ASN A 380 30.59 -16.50 6.95
C ASN A 380 31.11 -15.22 7.63
N MET A 381 30.56 -14.04 7.31
CA MET A 381 30.78 -12.80 8.05
C MET A 381 29.47 -12.08 8.31
N GLU A 382 29.48 -11.06 9.16
CA GLU A 382 28.32 -10.17 9.31
C GLU A 382 28.28 -9.19 8.15
N PHE A 383 27.15 -9.16 7.45
CA PHE A 383 26.89 -8.24 6.36
C PHE A 383 25.43 -7.77 6.43
N GLU A 384 25.24 -6.52 6.82
CA GLU A 384 23.93 -5.93 7.10
C GLU A 384 22.95 -6.05 5.91
N ARG A 385 23.45 -5.82 4.68
CA ARG A 385 22.67 -5.84 3.45
C ARG A 385 22.46 -7.24 2.87
N TRP A 386 22.84 -8.30 3.58
CA TRP A 386 22.77 -9.68 3.07
C TRP A 386 21.41 -10.03 2.48
N ASN A 387 20.34 -9.80 3.24
CA ASN A 387 18.99 -10.15 2.85
C ASN A 387 18.38 -9.19 1.81
N GLU A 388 18.81 -7.93 1.82
CA GLU A 388 18.50 -6.97 0.74
C GLU A 388 19.09 -7.45 -0.59
N TYR A 389 20.38 -7.83 -0.61
CA TYR A 389 21.06 -8.28 -1.81
C TYR A 389 20.59 -9.65 -2.29
N ARG A 390 20.28 -10.56 -1.36
CA ARG A 390 19.69 -11.84 -1.70
C ARG A 390 18.28 -11.68 -2.28
N GLY A 391 17.47 -10.76 -1.74
CA GLY A 391 16.17 -10.41 -2.31
C GLY A 391 16.28 -9.82 -3.71
N LEU A 392 17.25 -8.94 -3.92
CA LEU A 392 17.52 -8.33 -5.23
C LEU A 392 18.01 -9.36 -6.25
N LEU A 393 18.83 -10.31 -5.82
CA LEU A 393 19.26 -11.45 -6.66
C LEU A 393 18.05 -12.24 -7.17
N TYR A 394 17.11 -12.58 -6.29
CA TYR A 394 15.87 -13.29 -6.69
C TYR A 394 14.96 -12.42 -7.58
N THR A 395 14.91 -11.10 -7.34
CA THR A 395 14.15 -10.15 -8.15
C THR A 395 14.71 -10.10 -9.58
N CYS A 396 16.02 -9.93 -9.73
CA CYS A 396 16.70 -9.92 -11.02
C CYS A 396 16.60 -11.28 -11.73
N ALA A 397 16.75 -12.38 -10.99
CA ALA A 397 16.56 -13.72 -11.53
C ALA A 397 15.13 -13.93 -12.07
N SER A 398 14.09 -13.40 -11.40
CA SER A 398 12.71 -13.49 -11.88
C SER A 398 12.55 -12.83 -13.25
N LEU A 399 13.15 -11.65 -13.45
CA LEU A 399 13.16 -10.94 -14.73
C LEU A 399 13.94 -11.69 -15.81
N LEU A 400 15.11 -12.26 -15.48
CA LEU A 400 15.93 -13.01 -16.44
C LEU A 400 15.28 -14.31 -16.92
N VAL A 401 14.75 -15.09 -15.97
CA VAL A 401 14.15 -16.41 -16.22
C VAL A 401 12.80 -16.26 -16.92
N ASN A 402 12.15 -15.10 -16.77
CA ASN A 402 10.80 -14.81 -17.23
C ASN A 402 9.79 -15.91 -16.80
N ARG A 403 10.02 -16.48 -15.62
CA ARG A 403 9.10 -17.40 -14.95
C ARG A 403 8.71 -16.81 -13.61
N TYR A 404 7.41 -16.62 -13.46
CA TYR A 404 6.77 -16.27 -12.21
C TYR A 404 6.06 -17.48 -11.63
N ASP A 405 6.71 -18.65 -11.71
CA ASP A 405 6.41 -19.74 -10.80
C ASP A 405 6.81 -19.24 -9.41
N PHE A 406 5.89 -18.53 -8.76
CA PHE A 406 5.86 -17.85 -7.44
C PHE A 406 7.02 -18.03 -6.44
N ILE A 407 7.82 -19.09 -6.52
CA ILE A 407 9.09 -19.36 -5.85
C ILE A 407 10.04 -18.14 -5.82
N LEU A 408 10.48 -17.59 -6.96
CA LEU A 408 11.47 -16.50 -6.93
C LEU A 408 10.91 -15.20 -6.31
N PRO A 409 9.69 -14.72 -6.67
CA PRO A 409 9.07 -13.60 -5.98
C PRO A 409 8.83 -13.86 -4.48
N ALA A 410 8.42 -15.07 -4.09
CA ALA A 410 8.26 -15.45 -2.69
C ALA A 410 9.59 -15.37 -1.93
N LYS A 411 10.67 -15.93 -2.50
CA LYS A 411 12.01 -15.84 -1.92
C LYS A 411 12.51 -14.40 -1.82
N ALA A 412 12.24 -13.58 -2.84
CA ALA A 412 12.58 -12.17 -2.82
C ALA A 412 11.87 -11.45 -1.66
N LEU A 413 10.54 -11.57 -1.58
CA LEU A 413 9.73 -10.97 -0.52
C LEU A 413 10.17 -11.42 0.88
N GLN A 414 10.37 -12.73 1.07
CA GLN A 414 10.80 -13.28 2.36
C GLN A 414 12.23 -12.85 2.72
N SER A 415 13.12 -12.66 1.73
CA SER A 415 14.45 -12.09 1.97
C SER A 415 14.34 -10.63 2.42
N TYR A 416 13.61 -9.80 1.70
CA TYR A 416 13.42 -8.38 2.09
C TYR A 416 12.72 -8.21 3.43
N ALA A 417 11.81 -9.14 3.76
CA ALA A 417 11.17 -9.22 5.07
C ALA A 417 12.10 -9.77 6.16
N ASP A 418 13.34 -10.12 5.86
CA ASP A 418 14.32 -10.65 6.81
C ASP A 418 13.88 -11.96 7.49
N ARG A 419 13.28 -12.84 6.68
CA ARG A 419 12.71 -14.15 7.07
C ARG A 419 13.45 -15.35 6.46
N ILE A 420 14.54 -15.11 5.73
CA ILE A 420 15.38 -16.17 5.14
C ILE A 420 16.68 -16.29 5.93
N ASP A 421 16.76 -17.34 6.74
CA ASP A 421 17.89 -17.62 7.63
C ASP A 421 18.66 -18.89 7.20
N ALA A 422 18.61 -19.21 5.90
CA ALA A 422 19.28 -20.38 5.29
C ALA A 422 20.61 -20.00 4.61
N PRO A 423 21.58 -20.93 4.50
CA PRO A 423 22.76 -20.75 3.64
C PRO A 423 22.39 -20.51 2.17
N LEU A 424 23.35 -20.07 1.35
CA LEU A 424 23.16 -19.89 -0.09
C LEU A 424 22.90 -21.23 -0.80
N GLU A 425 21.99 -21.24 -1.77
CA GLU A 425 21.66 -22.43 -2.58
C GLU A 425 22.65 -22.69 -3.72
N PHE A 426 23.63 -21.80 -3.88
CA PHE A 426 24.62 -21.80 -4.95
C PHE A 426 26.03 -21.62 -4.36
N SER A 427 27.03 -21.95 -5.17
CA SER A 427 28.44 -21.93 -4.82
C SER A 427 29.26 -21.23 -5.91
N TRP A 428 30.56 -21.05 -5.66
CA TRP A 428 31.51 -20.51 -6.64
C TRP A 428 31.49 -21.23 -8.00
N ARG A 429 31.16 -22.53 -8.04
CA ARG A 429 31.09 -23.33 -9.27
C ARG A 429 29.87 -22.99 -10.13
N ASP A 430 28.78 -22.53 -9.52
CA ASP A 430 27.56 -22.20 -10.24
C ASP A 430 27.69 -20.85 -10.99
N LEU A 431 28.72 -20.05 -10.70
CA LEU A 431 29.01 -18.78 -11.37
C LEU A 431 29.59 -18.93 -12.79
N ASP A 432 29.90 -20.15 -13.23
CA ASP A 432 30.37 -20.39 -14.60
C ASP A 432 29.25 -20.14 -15.63
N ASP A 433 27.98 -20.39 -15.25
CA ASP A 433 26.79 -20.10 -16.04
C ASP A 433 25.69 -19.54 -15.14
N VAL A 434 25.59 -18.20 -15.10
CA VAL A 434 24.60 -17.46 -14.32
C VAL A 434 23.18 -17.84 -14.72
N SER A 435 22.92 -18.10 -16.00
CA SER A 435 21.58 -18.44 -16.46
C SER A 435 21.18 -19.80 -15.87
N LEU A 436 22.08 -20.78 -15.91
CA LEU A 436 21.85 -22.10 -15.33
C LEU A 436 21.68 -22.03 -13.80
N MET A 437 22.46 -21.20 -13.11
CA MET A 437 22.30 -20.94 -11.67
C MET A 437 20.89 -20.42 -11.36
N CYS A 438 20.39 -19.44 -12.12
CA CYS A 438 19.03 -18.93 -11.94
C CYS A 438 17.98 -20.03 -12.11
N TYR A 439 18.05 -20.84 -13.18
CA TYR A 439 17.07 -21.89 -13.46
C TYR A 439 17.13 -23.08 -12.49
N ASN A 440 18.32 -23.52 -12.08
CA ASN A 440 18.49 -24.79 -11.35
C ASN A 440 18.71 -24.63 -9.84
N ARG A 441 19.36 -23.54 -9.41
CA ARG A 441 19.69 -23.31 -8.00
C ARG A 441 18.69 -22.38 -7.34
N LEU A 442 18.49 -21.20 -7.92
CA LEU A 442 17.65 -20.17 -7.30
C LEU A 442 16.16 -20.56 -7.28
N CYS A 443 15.68 -21.30 -8.29
CA CYS A 443 14.32 -21.85 -8.32
C CYS A 443 14.10 -23.09 -7.41
N ALA A 444 15.13 -23.64 -6.76
CA ALA A 444 14.96 -24.78 -5.85
C ALA A 444 14.25 -24.36 -4.55
N ARG A 445 13.35 -25.19 -4.00
CA ARG A 445 12.70 -24.87 -2.71
C ARG A 445 13.73 -24.91 -1.56
N LEU A 446 13.68 -23.91 -0.69
CA LEU A 446 14.48 -23.88 0.54
C LEU A 446 13.91 -24.85 1.58
N PRO A 447 14.74 -25.46 2.44
CA PRO A 447 14.26 -26.27 3.56
C PRO A 447 13.41 -25.41 4.51
N VAL A 448 12.16 -25.81 4.76
CA VAL A 448 11.27 -25.12 5.71
C VAL A 448 11.73 -25.47 7.13
N GLN A 449 12.15 -24.48 7.92
CA GLN A 449 12.32 -24.70 9.36
C GLN A 449 10.94 -24.80 10.01
N PRO A 450 10.67 -25.83 10.85
CA PRO A 450 9.33 -26.09 11.39
C PRO A 450 8.79 -25.00 12.34
N ALA A 451 9.57 -23.97 12.69
CA ALA A 451 9.22 -22.92 13.66
C ALA A 451 9.02 -21.51 13.05
N SER A 452 9.27 -21.29 11.74
CA SER A 452 9.22 -19.94 11.13
C SER A 452 7.81 -19.42 10.83
N SER A 453 6.76 -20.19 11.14
CA SER A 453 5.36 -19.81 10.86
C SER A 453 4.78 -18.74 11.80
N SER A 454 5.41 -18.50 12.96
CA SER A 454 4.86 -17.61 14.02
C SER A 454 5.52 -16.23 14.12
N GLU A 455 6.62 -15.98 13.40
CA GLU A 455 7.21 -14.63 13.32
C GLU A 455 6.47 -13.79 12.29
N ILE A 456 6.39 -12.48 12.51
CA ILE A 456 5.98 -11.50 11.48
C ILE A 456 7.05 -10.43 11.35
N SER A 457 7.19 -9.90 10.14
CA SER A 457 8.05 -8.75 9.90
C SER A 457 7.19 -7.49 9.84
N VAL A 458 7.57 -6.46 10.59
CA VAL A 458 6.77 -5.26 10.80
C VAL A 458 7.53 -4.05 10.31
N PHE A 459 6.86 -3.19 9.57
CA PHE A 459 7.33 -1.83 9.31
C PHE A 459 6.25 -0.85 9.71
N GLU A 460 6.62 0.23 10.40
CA GLU A 460 5.63 1.18 10.89
C GLU A 460 6.09 2.62 10.73
N GLN A 461 5.18 3.45 10.24
CA GLN A 461 5.28 4.90 10.25
C GLN A 461 4.21 5.52 11.14
N GLN A 462 4.16 6.85 11.21
CA GLN A 462 3.16 7.56 12.04
C GLN A 462 1.70 7.23 11.69
N ASN A 463 1.40 6.87 10.44
CA ASN A 463 0.02 6.73 9.96
C ASN A 463 -0.36 5.29 9.57
N ALA A 464 0.60 4.46 9.15
CA ALA A 464 0.34 3.11 8.66
C ALA A 464 1.36 2.11 9.19
N ARG A 465 0.90 0.86 9.36
CA ARG A 465 1.66 -0.31 9.77
C ARG A 465 1.55 -1.39 8.69
N LEU A 466 2.69 -1.91 8.29
CA LEU A 466 2.85 -3.05 7.38
C LEU A 466 3.30 -4.26 8.19
N GLU A 467 2.62 -5.38 8.00
CA GLU A 467 2.95 -6.67 8.59
C GLU A 467 3.14 -7.70 7.46
N ILE A 468 4.17 -8.52 7.55
CA ILE A 468 4.49 -9.55 6.56
C ILE A 468 4.68 -10.88 7.28
N SER A 469 3.84 -11.84 6.97
CA SER A 469 3.91 -13.22 7.46
C SER A 469 4.38 -14.16 6.34
N SER A 470 4.25 -15.47 6.57
CA SER A 470 4.60 -16.49 5.57
C SER A 470 3.61 -16.55 4.39
N ASN A 471 2.38 -16.03 4.55
CA ASN A 471 1.30 -16.14 3.57
C ASN A 471 0.49 -14.84 3.38
N GLU A 472 0.79 -13.77 4.13
CA GLU A 472 0.05 -12.52 4.04
C GLU A 472 0.98 -11.30 4.18
N VAL A 473 0.71 -10.28 3.38
CA VAL A 473 1.20 -8.90 3.50
C VAL A 473 0.00 -8.03 3.89
N ARG A 474 -0.03 -7.57 5.13
CA ARG A 474 -1.16 -6.81 5.69
C ARG A 474 -0.78 -5.35 5.93
N LEU A 475 -1.62 -4.44 5.47
CA LEU A 475 -1.48 -3.00 5.66
C LEU A 475 -2.65 -2.48 6.50
N MET A 476 -2.37 -1.73 7.55
CA MET A 476 -3.39 -1.19 8.46
C MET A 476 -3.00 0.19 8.99
N PRO A 477 -3.92 0.97 9.59
CA PRO A 477 -3.57 2.19 10.31
C PRO A 477 -2.58 1.89 11.45
N ALA A 478 -1.68 2.82 11.76
CA ALA A 478 -0.69 2.66 12.83
C ALA A 478 -1.33 2.41 14.21
N VAL A 479 -2.55 2.91 14.42
CA VAL A 479 -3.38 2.62 15.58
C VAL A 479 -4.61 1.85 15.11
N SER A 480 -4.58 0.53 15.25
CA SER A 480 -5.74 -0.32 14.99
C SER A 480 -6.61 -0.44 16.24
N GLY A 481 -7.93 -0.54 16.03
CA GLY A 481 -8.92 -0.65 17.10
C GLY A 481 -10.07 -1.58 16.74
N ALA A 482 -11.10 -1.63 17.58
CA ALA A 482 -12.25 -2.52 17.37
C ALA A 482 -13.02 -2.27 16.06
N LEU A 483 -12.83 -1.11 15.42
CA LEU A 483 -13.46 -0.72 14.15
C LEU A 483 -12.61 -1.03 12.92
N THR A 484 -11.33 -1.38 13.08
CA THR A 484 -10.47 -1.71 11.94
C THR A 484 -10.98 -3.00 11.30
N ARG A 485 -11.32 -2.97 10.03
CA ARG A 485 -11.85 -4.10 9.25
C ARG A 485 -11.12 -4.22 7.92
N THR A 486 -11.08 -5.43 7.37
CA THR A 486 -10.53 -5.67 6.02
C THR A 486 -11.36 -4.92 4.99
N ALA A 487 -10.72 -4.03 4.25
CA ALA A 487 -11.32 -3.23 3.18
C ALA A 487 -10.97 -3.77 1.78
N LEU A 488 -9.81 -4.41 1.63
CA LEU A 488 -9.34 -4.96 0.36
C LEU A 488 -8.55 -6.25 0.61
N THR A 489 -8.81 -7.27 -0.22
CA THR A 489 -7.97 -8.46 -0.35
C THR A 489 -7.59 -8.66 -1.81
N ARG A 490 -6.30 -8.89 -2.08
CA ARG A 490 -5.73 -9.18 -3.40
C ARG A 490 -4.64 -10.23 -3.25
N GLN A 491 -4.61 -11.27 -4.07
CA GLN A 491 -3.45 -12.16 -4.08
C GLN A 491 -2.24 -11.44 -4.72
N LEU A 492 -1.01 -11.55 -4.19
CA LEU A 492 0.22 -11.04 -4.84
C LEU A 492 0.86 -12.09 -5.76
N PHE A 493 0.85 -13.33 -5.31
CA PHE A 493 1.22 -14.52 -6.06
C PHE A 493 0.63 -15.73 -5.31
N PRO A 494 0.58 -16.94 -5.91
CA PRO A 494 0.09 -18.13 -5.22
C PRO A 494 0.61 -18.27 -3.78
N SER A 495 -0.33 -18.44 -2.85
CA SER A 495 -0.07 -18.57 -1.40
C SER A 495 0.47 -17.32 -0.68
N MET A 496 0.33 -16.13 -1.28
CA MET A 496 0.64 -14.85 -0.65
C MET A 496 -0.45 -13.82 -0.93
N ASP A 497 -1.23 -13.48 0.09
CA ASP A 497 -2.29 -12.48 -0.01
C ASP A 497 -1.81 -11.10 0.45
N PHE A 498 -2.30 -10.06 -0.19
CA PHE A 498 -2.20 -8.67 0.22
C PHE A 498 -3.54 -8.20 0.75
N ARG A 499 -3.54 -7.72 2.00
CA ARG A 499 -4.74 -7.30 2.70
C ARG A 499 -4.59 -5.86 3.18
N VAL A 500 -5.58 -5.02 2.94
CA VAL A 500 -5.66 -3.68 3.53
C VAL A 500 -6.82 -3.64 4.50
N SER A 501 -6.54 -3.23 5.73
CA SER A 501 -7.54 -2.98 6.76
C SER A 501 -7.64 -1.47 7.01
N LEU A 502 -8.85 -0.97 7.24
CA LEU A 502 -9.14 0.45 7.46
C LEU A 502 -10.15 0.61 8.60
N ASP A 503 -10.21 1.81 9.19
CA ASP A 503 -11.15 2.14 10.26
C ASP A 503 -12.55 2.55 9.74
N SER A 504 -12.67 2.74 8.42
CA SER A 504 -13.93 3.06 7.75
C SER A 504 -14.03 2.34 6.40
N ARG A 505 -15.26 2.18 5.90
CA ARG A 505 -15.53 1.49 4.63
C ARG A 505 -15.12 2.34 3.43
N LEU A 506 -14.69 1.66 2.36
CA LEU A 506 -14.50 2.28 1.05
C LEU A 506 -15.86 2.76 0.51
N THR A 507 -15.91 3.99 0.00
CA THR A 507 -17.17 4.57 -0.52
C THR A 507 -17.62 3.90 -1.81
N GLU A 508 -16.68 3.41 -2.62
CA GLU A 508 -16.99 2.72 -3.88
C GLU A 508 -17.02 1.19 -3.74
N GLY A 509 -16.80 0.66 -2.53
CA GLY A 509 -16.62 -0.79 -2.31
C GLY A 509 -15.28 -1.31 -2.86
N SER A 510 -15.04 -2.62 -2.71
CA SER A 510 -13.87 -3.27 -3.31
C SER A 510 -14.14 -3.61 -4.78
N THR A 511 -13.44 -2.96 -5.70
CA THR A 511 -13.51 -3.31 -7.13
C THR A 511 -13.00 -4.75 -7.35
N SER A 512 -13.43 -5.43 -8.43
CA SER A 512 -12.84 -6.72 -8.83
C SER A 512 -11.36 -6.57 -9.23
N ALA A 513 -10.55 -7.62 -9.03
CA ALA A 513 -9.15 -7.67 -9.44
C ALA A 513 -8.98 -7.66 -10.97
N ASP A 514 -9.99 -8.16 -11.70
CA ASP A 514 -9.99 -8.25 -13.17
C ASP A 514 -10.58 -7.00 -13.83
N ALA A 515 -11.07 -6.04 -13.04
CA ALA A 515 -11.63 -4.80 -13.57
C ALA A 515 -10.56 -3.96 -14.29
N SER A 516 -10.93 -3.19 -15.30
CA SER A 516 -9.99 -2.31 -15.98
C SER A 516 -9.33 -1.31 -15.01
N PRO A 517 -8.09 -0.86 -15.27
CA PRO A 517 -7.44 0.19 -14.46
C PRO A 517 -8.32 1.42 -14.19
N THR A 518 -9.11 1.85 -15.18
CA THR A 518 -10.05 2.97 -15.05
C THR A 518 -11.12 2.75 -13.97
N LEU A 519 -11.59 1.52 -13.78
CA LEU A 519 -12.55 1.15 -12.73
C LEU A 519 -11.88 0.93 -11.36
N GLN A 520 -10.61 0.50 -11.34
CA GLN A 520 -9.87 0.32 -10.08
C GLN A 520 -9.32 1.64 -9.51
N LEU A 521 -9.07 2.64 -10.37
CA LEU A 521 -8.43 3.91 -10.03
C LEU A 521 -9.05 4.64 -8.81
N PRO A 522 -10.38 4.82 -8.71
CA PRO A 522 -10.97 5.55 -7.58
C PRO A 522 -10.72 4.84 -6.24
N MET A 523 -10.83 3.51 -6.21
CA MET A 523 -10.56 2.69 -5.03
C MET A 523 -9.11 2.85 -4.55
N TRP A 524 -8.12 2.75 -5.46
CA TRP A 524 -6.71 2.89 -5.10
C TRP A 524 -6.36 4.31 -4.62
N LYS A 525 -6.92 5.35 -5.26
CA LYS A 525 -6.77 6.74 -4.80
C LYS A 525 -7.38 6.94 -3.41
N GLN A 526 -8.56 6.37 -3.16
CA GLN A 526 -9.19 6.43 -1.85
C GLN A 526 -8.35 5.74 -0.77
N LEU A 527 -7.83 4.53 -1.05
CA LEU A 527 -6.95 3.81 -0.13
C LEU A 527 -5.71 4.63 0.23
N GLU A 528 -5.07 5.23 -0.77
CA GLU A 528 -3.91 6.08 -0.58
C GLU A 528 -4.21 7.30 0.31
N ILE A 529 -5.35 7.97 0.08
CA ILE A 529 -5.81 9.09 0.92
C ILE A 529 -6.08 8.60 2.35
N MET A 530 -6.81 7.50 2.53
CA MET A 530 -7.18 7.00 3.85
C MET A 530 -5.98 6.54 4.68
N LEU A 531 -4.92 6.05 4.04
CA LEU A 531 -3.70 5.59 4.73
C LEU A 531 -2.71 6.71 5.04
N PHE A 532 -2.62 7.74 4.18
CA PHE A 532 -1.54 8.74 4.26
C PHE A 532 -2.00 10.19 4.49
N ASP A 533 -3.29 10.52 4.35
CA ASP A 533 -3.78 11.91 4.51
C ASP A 533 -3.88 12.33 5.99
N PRO A 534 -3.13 13.35 6.44
CA PRO A 534 -3.19 13.85 7.81
C PRO A 534 -4.54 14.46 8.22
N SER A 535 -5.36 14.91 7.27
CA SER A 535 -6.67 15.54 7.56
C SER A 535 -7.72 14.52 7.99
N GLN A 536 -7.69 13.32 7.38
CA GLN A 536 -8.52 12.17 7.75
C GLN A 536 -8.14 11.62 9.14
N ARG A 537 -6.91 11.84 9.62
CA ARG A 537 -6.45 11.48 10.98
C ARG A 537 -7.26 12.16 12.08
N ALA A 538 -7.63 13.43 11.89
CA ALA A 538 -8.45 14.17 12.84
C ALA A 538 -9.87 13.60 12.83
N GLN A 539 -10.44 13.34 11.65
CA GLN A 539 -11.78 12.80 11.49
C GLN A 539 -11.90 11.34 11.96
N ALA A 540 -10.93 10.46 11.67
CA ALA A 540 -10.91 9.08 12.13
C ALA A 540 -10.71 9.00 13.65
N ARG A 541 -9.75 9.74 14.24
CA ARG A 541 -9.63 9.82 15.71
C ARG A 541 -10.87 10.42 16.35
N LEU A 542 -11.49 11.43 15.74
CA LEU A 542 -12.75 12.01 16.21
C LEU A 542 -13.92 11.04 16.02
N GLN A 543 -13.95 10.20 14.99
CA GLN A 543 -14.99 9.19 14.75
C GLN A 543 -14.83 7.98 15.68
N THR A 544 -13.62 7.43 15.84
CA THR A 544 -13.36 6.36 16.83
C THR A 544 -13.62 6.88 18.25
N ALA A 545 -13.23 8.11 18.57
CA ALA A 545 -13.55 8.73 19.86
C ALA A 545 -15.03 9.08 20.00
N ALA A 546 -15.73 9.54 18.95
CA ALA A 546 -17.15 9.89 19.00
C ALA A 546 -18.08 8.67 18.96
N VAL A 547 -17.69 7.57 18.33
CA VAL A 547 -18.44 6.30 18.35
C VAL A 547 -18.29 5.62 19.71
N VAL A 548 -17.09 5.65 20.32
CA VAL A 548 -16.89 5.20 21.70
C VAL A 548 -17.55 6.14 22.71
N ALA A 549 -17.67 7.44 22.40
CA ALA A 549 -18.29 8.44 23.28
C ALA A 549 -19.81 8.64 23.09
N ARG A 550 -20.49 7.94 22.17
CA ARG A 550 -21.93 8.11 21.93
C ARG A 550 -22.82 7.13 22.68
N LYS A 551 -22.28 5.99 23.13
CA LYS A 551 -23.03 5.07 23.98
C LYS A 551 -22.77 5.42 25.44
N THR A 552 -23.81 5.54 26.24
CA THR A 552 -23.71 5.82 27.69
C THR A 552 -23.81 4.52 28.48
N LEU A 553 -23.37 4.52 29.74
CA LEU A 553 -23.69 3.41 30.64
C LEU A 553 -25.20 3.47 30.93
N PRO A 554 -25.92 2.34 30.90
CA PRO A 554 -27.34 2.32 31.26
C PRO A 554 -27.52 2.56 32.77
N GLU A 555 -28.65 3.18 33.13
CA GLU A 555 -29.10 3.33 34.52
C GLU A 555 -30.06 2.19 34.92
N VAL A 556 -30.22 1.98 36.23
CA VAL A 556 -31.19 1.00 36.73
C VAL A 556 -32.60 1.43 36.34
N GLY A 557 -33.29 0.56 35.60
CA GLY A 557 -34.61 0.82 35.01
C GLY A 557 -34.59 0.96 33.50
N ASP A 558 -33.42 1.13 32.86
CA ASP A 558 -33.33 1.25 31.40
C ASP A 558 -33.62 -0.06 30.68
N GLU A 559 -34.33 0.04 29.55
CA GLU A 559 -34.54 -1.07 28.61
C GLU A 559 -33.37 -1.14 27.63
N VAL A 560 -32.74 -2.30 27.54
CA VAL A 560 -31.59 -2.58 26.68
C VAL A 560 -31.85 -3.84 25.85
N THR A 561 -31.15 -3.96 24.72
CA THR A 561 -31.15 -5.20 23.93
C THR A 561 -29.87 -5.96 24.25
N LEU A 562 -29.97 -7.25 24.56
CA LEU A 562 -28.83 -8.07 24.96
C LEU A 562 -28.75 -9.39 24.19
N ARG A 563 -27.54 -9.94 24.12
CA ARG A 563 -27.30 -11.32 23.71
C ARG A 563 -26.62 -12.11 24.83
N ILE A 564 -26.93 -13.41 24.92
CA ILE A 564 -26.23 -14.33 25.82
C ILE A 564 -24.90 -14.73 25.19
N THR A 565 -23.83 -14.71 25.99
CA THR A 565 -22.43 -14.88 25.55
C THR A 565 -21.73 -16.06 26.21
N GLY A 566 -22.27 -16.55 27.33
CA GLY A 566 -21.73 -17.67 28.07
C GLY A 566 -22.62 -18.04 29.25
N LYS A 567 -22.26 -19.14 29.91
CA LYS A 567 -22.92 -19.63 31.12
C LYS A 567 -21.92 -19.63 32.26
N ASP A 568 -22.36 -19.27 33.47
CA ASP A 568 -21.51 -19.36 34.65
C ASP A 568 -21.25 -20.83 35.02
N GLU A 569 -19.98 -21.20 35.19
CA GLU A 569 -19.58 -22.57 35.53
C GLU A 569 -19.89 -22.94 36.99
N ASN A 570 -19.98 -21.95 37.88
CA ASN A 570 -20.24 -22.13 39.31
C ASN A 570 -21.72 -22.01 39.66
N GLU A 571 -22.50 -21.25 38.88
CA GLU A 571 -23.94 -21.05 39.08
C GLU A 571 -24.78 -21.54 37.89
N TYR A 572 -25.39 -22.73 38.04
CA TYR A 572 -26.06 -23.44 36.94
C TYR A 572 -27.22 -22.69 36.25
N HIS A 573 -27.77 -21.63 36.86
CA HIS A 573 -28.89 -20.85 36.33
C HIS A 573 -28.49 -19.43 35.87
N THR A 574 -27.20 -19.09 35.91
CA THR A 574 -26.68 -17.74 35.63
C THR A 574 -25.98 -17.70 34.27
N PHE A 575 -26.26 -16.65 33.49
CA PHE A 575 -25.77 -16.47 32.12
C PHE A 575 -25.13 -15.10 31.93
N PHE A 576 -24.02 -15.05 31.20
CA PHE A 576 -23.32 -13.81 30.87
C PHE A 576 -23.93 -13.15 29.64
N CYS A 577 -24.18 -11.84 29.72
CA CYS A 577 -24.87 -11.05 28.71
C CYS A 577 -24.01 -9.87 28.25
N THR A 578 -24.14 -9.49 26.97
CA THR A 578 -23.58 -8.25 26.43
C THR A 578 -24.70 -7.40 25.84
N ILE A 579 -24.66 -6.09 26.10
CA ILE A 579 -25.60 -5.11 25.53
C ILE A 579 -25.27 -4.86 24.06
N GLU A 580 -26.25 -5.09 23.20
CA GLU A 580 -26.21 -4.92 21.75
C GLU A 580 -27.35 -3.96 21.34
N ASP A 581 -27.26 -2.70 21.77
CA ASP A 581 -28.20 -1.63 21.41
C ASP A 581 -27.47 -0.36 20.92
N ASP A 582 -28.20 0.60 20.36
CA ASP A 582 -27.63 1.81 19.74
C ASP A 582 -27.19 2.89 20.75
N LEU A 583 -27.69 2.85 21.98
CA LEU A 583 -27.66 3.94 22.96
C LEU A 583 -26.74 3.65 24.15
N HIS A 584 -26.59 2.39 24.52
CA HIS A 584 -25.95 1.91 25.73
C HIS A 584 -24.92 0.82 25.44
N TYR A 585 -23.95 0.70 26.35
CA TYR A 585 -22.95 -0.36 26.31
C TYR A 585 -22.73 -0.93 27.70
N GLY A 586 -22.35 -2.21 27.76
CA GLY A 586 -22.09 -2.89 29.03
C GLY A 586 -22.17 -4.40 28.91
N CYS A 587 -21.69 -5.07 29.95
CA CYS A 587 -21.81 -6.52 30.12
C CYS A 587 -22.34 -6.81 31.53
N GLY A 588 -22.94 -7.98 31.70
CA GLY A 588 -23.61 -8.32 32.95
C GLY A 588 -24.12 -9.75 32.99
N THR A 589 -25.01 -10.04 33.93
CA THR A 589 -25.59 -11.37 34.11
C THR A 589 -27.10 -11.36 34.15
N ILE A 590 -27.71 -12.47 33.72
CA ILE A 590 -29.13 -12.77 33.90
C ILE A 590 -29.28 -14.18 34.46
N ILE A 591 -30.27 -14.38 35.31
CA ILE A 591 -30.60 -15.70 35.86
C ILE A 591 -31.93 -16.20 35.27
N THR A 592 -32.10 -17.51 35.09
CA THR A 592 -33.33 -18.05 34.43
C THR A 592 -34.62 -17.66 35.15
N HIS A 593 -34.58 -17.45 36.47
CA HIS A 593 -35.74 -17.01 37.25
C HIS A 593 -36.13 -15.53 36.99
N GLU A 594 -35.20 -14.74 36.46
CA GLU A 594 -35.45 -13.38 35.95
C GLU A 594 -35.96 -13.40 34.49
N ILE A 595 -36.25 -14.59 33.95
CA ILE A 595 -36.82 -14.79 32.61
C ILE A 595 -38.22 -15.41 32.76
N VAL A 596 -38.33 -16.56 33.43
CA VAL A 596 -39.60 -17.29 33.63
C VAL A 596 -39.79 -17.76 35.08
N GLY A 597 -41.05 -17.93 35.49
CA GLY A 597 -41.44 -18.30 36.84
C GLY A 597 -41.51 -19.81 37.12
N TYR A 598 -41.11 -20.66 36.19
CA TYR A 598 -41.10 -22.12 36.32
C TYR A 598 -39.69 -22.70 36.13
N PRO A 599 -39.39 -23.88 36.71
CA PRO A 599 -38.05 -24.46 36.61
C PRO A 599 -37.76 -24.95 35.18
N VAL A 600 -36.72 -24.39 34.57
CA VAL A 600 -36.24 -24.78 33.23
C VAL A 600 -34.74 -25.03 33.26
N ARG A 601 -34.28 -25.97 32.42
CA ARG A 601 -32.85 -26.21 32.19
C ARG A 601 -32.46 -25.55 30.88
N ALA A 602 -31.69 -24.47 30.98
CA ALA A 602 -31.15 -23.77 29.82
C ALA A 602 -29.64 -24.03 29.67
N SER A 603 -29.19 -24.10 28.42
CA SER A 603 -27.79 -23.98 27.99
C SER A 603 -27.65 -22.69 27.17
N VAL A 604 -26.42 -22.36 26.73
CA VAL A 604 -26.20 -21.19 25.85
C VAL A 604 -26.99 -21.36 24.54
N GLN A 605 -27.02 -22.57 23.98
CA GLN A 605 -27.77 -22.93 22.77
C GLN A 605 -29.28 -22.69 22.88
N THR A 606 -29.83 -22.71 24.09
CA THR A 606 -31.25 -22.37 24.34
C THR A 606 -31.57 -20.92 23.92
N PHE A 607 -30.57 -20.05 23.86
CA PHE A 607 -30.69 -18.65 23.48
C PHE A 607 -30.17 -18.38 22.06
N GLU A 608 -30.08 -19.41 21.19
CA GLU A 608 -29.59 -19.31 19.82
C GLU A 608 -30.64 -19.80 18.82
N LYS A 609 -30.72 -19.17 17.65
CA LYS A 609 -31.48 -19.68 16.48
C LYS A 609 -30.50 -19.86 15.33
N ASP A 610 -30.52 -21.03 14.68
CA ASP A 610 -29.61 -21.38 13.58
C ASP A 610 -28.12 -21.18 13.92
N GLY A 611 -27.74 -21.44 15.18
CA GLY A 611 -26.37 -21.25 15.68
C GLY A 611 -25.95 -19.80 15.91
N LYS A 612 -26.88 -18.84 15.79
CA LYS A 612 -26.65 -17.41 16.07
C LYS A 612 -27.36 -16.98 17.37
N PRO A 613 -26.74 -16.20 18.26
CA PRO A 613 -27.38 -15.73 19.49
C PRO A 613 -28.63 -14.87 19.23
N LEU A 614 -29.68 -15.04 20.01
CA LEU A 614 -30.89 -14.19 19.96
C LEU A 614 -30.61 -12.79 20.54
N LEU A 615 -31.25 -11.76 19.95
CA LEU A 615 -31.28 -10.40 20.48
C LEU A 615 -32.56 -10.20 21.32
N LEU A 616 -32.39 -10.13 22.64
CA LEU A 616 -33.47 -10.16 23.62
C LEU A 616 -33.60 -8.82 24.34
N GLN A 617 -34.84 -8.33 24.48
CA GLN A 617 -35.10 -7.11 25.26
C GLN A 617 -35.11 -7.42 26.76
N ALA A 618 -34.38 -6.63 27.54
CA ALA A 618 -34.29 -6.78 28.99
C ALA A 618 -34.21 -5.42 29.69
N VAL A 619 -34.46 -5.42 31.00
CA VAL A 619 -34.35 -4.23 31.86
C VAL A 619 -33.15 -4.37 32.78
N VAL A 620 -32.39 -3.29 32.97
CA VAL A 620 -31.32 -3.23 33.97
C VAL A 620 -31.92 -3.12 35.37
N THR A 621 -31.71 -4.12 36.22
CA THR A 621 -32.27 -4.17 37.59
C THR A 621 -31.25 -3.83 38.67
N GLY A 622 -29.96 -3.84 38.35
CA GLY A 622 -28.89 -3.49 39.28
C GLY A 622 -27.52 -3.38 38.63
N GLN A 623 -26.55 -2.92 39.40
CA GLN A 623 -25.14 -2.87 39.01
C GLN A 623 -24.28 -3.44 40.15
N ASN A 624 -23.39 -4.36 39.81
CA ASN A 624 -22.44 -4.97 40.74
C ASN A 624 -21.27 -4.01 41.03
N PRO A 625 -20.54 -4.19 42.15
CA PRO A 625 -19.42 -3.33 42.52
C PRO A 625 -18.26 -3.28 41.52
N ASP A 626 -18.14 -4.29 40.66
CA ASP A 626 -17.15 -4.38 39.59
C ASP A 626 -17.57 -3.63 38.30
N GLY A 627 -18.76 -3.01 38.30
CA GLY A 627 -19.33 -2.26 37.19
C GLY A 627 -20.18 -3.08 36.22
N SER A 628 -20.30 -4.41 36.42
CA SER A 628 -21.17 -5.27 35.61
C SER A 628 -22.65 -5.09 35.97
N PHE A 629 -23.54 -5.29 34.99
CA PHE A 629 -24.98 -5.08 35.18
C PHE A 629 -25.73 -6.38 35.52
N VAL A 630 -26.90 -6.25 36.16
CA VAL A 630 -27.84 -7.35 36.39
C VAL A 630 -29.09 -7.07 35.58
N PHE A 631 -29.55 -8.05 34.81
CA PHE A 631 -30.67 -7.90 33.88
C PHE A 631 -31.88 -8.74 34.29
N SER A 632 -33.07 -8.30 33.88
CA SER A 632 -34.32 -9.06 33.99
C SER A 632 -35.19 -8.93 32.74
N MET A 633 -35.77 -10.04 32.29
CA MET A 633 -36.75 -10.08 31.20
C MET A 633 -38.18 -10.36 31.71
N ARG A 634 -38.33 -10.63 33.01
CA ARG A 634 -39.56 -11.16 33.62
C ARG A 634 -40.80 -10.33 33.33
N ARG A 635 -40.68 -8.99 33.39
CA ARG A 635 -41.78 -8.06 33.10
C ARG A 635 -42.20 -8.13 31.63
N GLY A 636 -41.25 -8.05 30.71
CA GLY A 636 -41.52 -8.06 29.26
C GLY A 636 -42.09 -9.40 28.81
N ILE A 637 -41.54 -10.51 29.30
CA ILE A 637 -42.01 -11.86 28.99
C ILE A 637 -43.42 -12.11 29.56
N ASN A 638 -43.72 -11.67 30.79
CA ASN A 638 -45.06 -11.85 31.35
C ASN A 638 -46.13 -11.01 30.63
N GLN A 639 -45.78 -9.85 30.10
CA GLN A 639 -46.68 -9.07 29.22
C GLN A 639 -46.92 -9.78 27.90
N TYR A 640 -45.87 -10.31 27.28
CA TYR A 640 -45.95 -11.11 26.06
C TYR A 640 -46.81 -12.37 26.26
N PHE A 641 -46.61 -13.10 27.36
CA PHE A 641 -47.44 -14.24 27.75
C PHE A 641 -48.91 -13.87 28.00
N ALA A 642 -49.17 -12.76 28.68
CA ALA A 642 -50.53 -12.29 28.89
C ALA A 642 -51.24 -12.02 27.56
N GLN A 643 -50.54 -11.46 26.58
CA GLN A 643 -51.10 -11.23 25.25
C GLN A 643 -51.50 -12.54 24.57
N LYS A 644 -50.57 -13.50 24.45
CA LYS A 644 -50.83 -14.79 23.80
C LYS A 644 -51.96 -15.57 24.49
N ALA A 645 -51.93 -15.64 25.83
CA ALA A 645 -52.96 -16.33 26.59
C ALA A 645 -54.36 -15.68 26.43
N ASN A 646 -54.43 -14.35 26.30
CA ASN A 646 -55.70 -13.66 26.03
C ASN A 646 -56.22 -13.95 24.60
N GLU A 647 -55.33 -14.05 23.62
CA GLU A 647 -55.68 -14.45 22.25
C GLU A 647 -56.24 -15.88 22.24
N ASP A 648 -55.59 -16.82 22.92
CA ASP A 648 -56.07 -18.20 23.05
C ASP A 648 -57.42 -18.30 23.79
N CYS A 649 -57.61 -17.48 24.82
CA CYS A 649 -58.89 -17.38 25.53
C CYS A 649 -60.01 -16.85 24.63
N ALA A 650 -59.75 -15.81 23.84
CA ALA A 650 -60.72 -15.21 22.95
C ALA A 650 -61.09 -16.13 21.78
N ASN A 651 -60.13 -16.90 21.28
CA ASN A 651 -60.32 -17.84 20.17
C ASN A 651 -60.90 -19.19 20.62
N GLY A 652 -60.97 -19.45 21.93
CA GLY A 652 -61.39 -20.74 22.47
C GLY A 652 -60.42 -21.87 22.14
N SER A 653 -59.14 -21.55 21.92
CA SER A 653 -58.11 -22.50 21.53
C SER A 653 -57.94 -23.60 22.59
N THR A 654 -57.78 -24.84 22.13
CA THR A 654 -57.33 -25.95 22.98
C THR A 654 -55.81 -26.00 22.93
N LEU A 655 -55.18 -25.88 24.09
CA LEU A 655 -53.73 -25.82 24.26
C LEU A 655 -53.19 -27.14 24.78
N GLN A 656 -52.04 -27.53 24.27
CA GLN A 656 -51.27 -28.62 24.84
C GLN A 656 -50.39 -28.09 25.98
N VAL A 657 -50.49 -28.71 27.15
CA VAL A 657 -49.81 -28.26 28.36
C VAL A 657 -49.09 -29.42 29.03
N ILE A 658 -47.83 -29.20 29.38
CA ILE A 658 -47.02 -30.16 30.14
C ILE A 658 -47.12 -29.81 31.63
N VAL A 659 -47.56 -30.76 32.45
CA VAL A 659 -47.66 -30.57 33.91
C VAL A 659 -46.26 -30.45 34.52
N SER A 660 -45.95 -29.32 35.15
CA SER A 660 -44.64 -29.03 35.73
C SER A 660 -44.60 -29.26 37.25
N ALA A 661 -45.71 -29.10 37.96
CA ALA A 661 -45.81 -29.34 39.42
C ALA A 661 -47.27 -29.53 39.89
N ASP A 662 -47.45 -30.18 41.05
CA ASP A 662 -48.72 -30.29 41.77
C ASP A 662 -48.66 -29.48 43.07
N ASP A 663 -49.69 -28.66 43.33
CA ASP A 663 -49.85 -27.91 44.57
C ASP A 663 -50.73 -28.68 45.56
N ALA A 664 -50.14 -29.75 46.13
CA ALA A 664 -50.70 -30.52 47.25
C ALA A 664 -52.18 -30.90 47.09
N GLY A 665 -52.61 -31.26 45.88
CA GLY A 665 -53.97 -31.76 45.64
C GLY A 665 -55.01 -30.71 45.25
N LYS A 666 -54.67 -29.42 45.14
CA LYS A 666 -55.65 -28.35 44.82
C LYS A 666 -55.64 -27.90 43.36
N LYS A 667 -54.47 -27.80 42.75
CA LYS A 667 -54.25 -27.33 41.38
C LYS A 667 -52.95 -27.88 40.83
N TYR A 668 -52.83 -27.97 39.52
CA TYR A 668 -51.58 -28.29 38.83
C TYR A 668 -51.01 -27.03 38.17
N TYR A 669 -49.69 -26.91 38.15
CA TYR A 669 -48.98 -25.94 37.33
C TYR A 669 -48.53 -26.61 36.05
N GLY A 670 -48.67 -25.94 34.93
CA GLY A 670 -48.24 -26.43 33.63
C GLY A 670 -47.51 -25.37 32.83
N VAL A 671 -46.81 -25.80 31.80
CA VAL A 671 -46.21 -24.93 30.77
C VAL A 671 -46.87 -25.29 29.46
N SER A 672 -47.43 -24.31 28.75
CA SER A 672 -47.97 -24.54 27.40
C SER A 672 -46.86 -24.86 26.41
N ASP A 673 -47.22 -25.49 25.30
CA ASP A 673 -46.39 -25.64 24.10
C ASP A 673 -45.85 -24.28 23.57
N LEU A 674 -46.58 -23.19 23.83
CA LEU A 674 -46.16 -21.81 23.56
C LEU A 674 -45.25 -21.19 24.65
N GLY A 675 -44.92 -21.95 25.70
CA GLY A 675 -43.94 -21.60 26.73
C GLY A 675 -44.44 -20.75 27.89
N TYR A 676 -45.73 -20.40 27.97
CA TYR A 676 -46.26 -19.61 29.09
C TYR A 676 -46.80 -20.48 30.23
N PRO A 677 -46.66 -20.04 31.50
CA PRO A 677 -47.14 -20.81 32.65
C PRO A 677 -48.66 -20.75 32.78
N VAL A 678 -49.27 -21.91 33.08
CA VAL A 678 -50.71 -22.05 33.29
C VAL A 678 -51.04 -22.74 34.62
N VAL A 679 -52.26 -22.53 35.09
CA VAL A 679 -52.82 -23.13 36.31
C VAL A 679 -54.07 -23.93 35.96
N ILE A 680 -54.03 -25.23 36.22
CA ILE A 680 -55.14 -26.16 35.99
C ILE A 680 -55.79 -26.47 37.33
N TRP A 681 -57.06 -26.09 37.51
CA TRP A 681 -57.79 -26.33 38.76
C TRP A 681 -58.38 -27.75 38.82
N LYS A 682 -58.18 -28.47 39.93
CA LYS A 682 -58.70 -29.84 40.08
C LYS A 682 -60.23 -29.80 40.26
N LYS A 683 -60.96 -30.55 39.44
CA LYS A 683 -62.41 -30.82 39.60
C LYS A 683 -62.62 -32.24 40.17
N ARG A 684 -63.78 -32.49 40.80
CA ARG A 684 -64.08 -33.78 41.46
C ARG A 684 -63.98 -35.00 40.54
N ASP A 685 -64.25 -34.81 39.24
CA ASP A 685 -64.34 -35.89 38.25
C ASP A 685 -63.12 -35.91 37.28
N MET A 686 -62.04 -35.21 37.62
CA MET A 686 -60.83 -35.11 36.81
C MET A 686 -59.83 -36.23 37.16
N PRO A 687 -59.16 -36.86 36.18
CA PRO A 687 -58.11 -37.84 36.45
C PRO A 687 -56.91 -37.20 37.18
N GLN A 688 -56.16 -38.01 37.94
CA GLN A 688 -54.95 -37.54 38.62
C GLN A 688 -53.81 -37.42 37.61
N LEU A 689 -53.26 -36.20 37.47
CA LEU A 689 -52.14 -35.91 36.59
C LEU A 689 -50.82 -36.06 37.34
N ALA A 690 -49.84 -36.68 36.72
CA ALA A 690 -48.47 -36.74 37.17
C ALA A 690 -47.63 -35.59 36.58
N LYS A 691 -46.46 -35.36 37.17
CA LYS A 691 -45.48 -34.42 36.60
C LYS A 691 -45.03 -34.96 35.25
N TYR A 692 -45.02 -34.09 34.24
CA TYR A 692 -44.72 -34.33 32.83
C TYR A 692 -45.84 -34.92 31.98
N ASP A 693 -47.03 -35.16 32.55
CA ASP A 693 -48.18 -35.50 31.74
C ASP A 693 -48.50 -34.34 30.78
N VAL A 694 -48.76 -34.70 29.53
CA VAL A 694 -49.23 -33.80 28.49
C VAL A 694 -50.75 -33.83 28.47
N VAL A 695 -51.38 -32.67 28.61
CA VAL A 695 -52.83 -32.53 28.72
C VAL A 695 -53.34 -31.42 27.82
N TYR A 696 -54.60 -31.56 27.41
CA TYR A 696 -55.33 -30.54 26.68
C TYR A 696 -56.15 -29.67 27.63
N VAL A 697 -56.00 -28.36 27.51
CA VAL A 697 -56.70 -27.38 28.33
C VAL A 697 -57.19 -26.20 27.50
N ASN A 698 -58.18 -25.48 27.97
CA ASN A 698 -58.64 -24.23 27.35
C ASN A 698 -58.46 -23.08 28.36
N VAL A 699 -58.03 -21.91 27.90
CA VAL A 699 -57.86 -20.75 28.77
C VAL A 699 -59.21 -20.24 29.24
N ASP A 700 -59.37 -20.08 30.55
CA ASP A 700 -60.58 -19.57 31.21
C ASP A 700 -60.47 -18.07 31.48
N ASN A 701 -59.34 -17.68 32.08
CA ASN A 701 -59.10 -16.31 32.50
C ASN A 701 -57.61 -16.00 32.62
N VAL A 702 -57.22 -14.82 32.15
CA VAL A 702 -55.86 -14.29 32.22
C VAL A 702 -55.84 -13.03 33.09
N SER A 703 -54.97 -12.99 34.08
CA SER A 703 -54.80 -11.85 34.98
C SER A 703 -53.31 -11.53 35.14
N LEU A 704 -52.91 -10.32 34.76
CA LEU A 704 -51.56 -9.79 34.98
C LEU A 704 -51.65 -8.68 36.03
N GLN A 705 -51.09 -8.93 37.23
CA GLN A 705 -51.07 -7.97 38.34
C GLN A 705 -49.62 -7.63 38.69
N GLY A 706 -49.19 -6.42 38.35
CA GLY A 706 -47.75 -6.08 38.38
C GLY A 706 -46.98 -6.99 37.42
N ASP A 707 -45.90 -7.60 37.90
CA ASP A 707 -45.07 -8.54 37.13
C ASP A 707 -45.45 -10.01 37.36
N VAL A 708 -46.63 -10.29 37.94
CA VAL A 708 -47.11 -11.66 38.20
C VAL A 708 -48.27 -12.01 37.27
N LEU A 709 -48.06 -13.03 36.43
CA LEU A 709 -49.04 -13.55 35.50
C LEU A 709 -49.77 -14.78 36.08
N PHE A 710 -51.10 -14.77 35.96
CA PHE A 710 -51.97 -15.91 36.24
C PHE A 710 -52.79 -16.25 35.00
N VAL A 711 -52.52 -17.41 34.40
CA VAL A 711 -53.33 -17.98 33.31
C VAL A 711 -54.09 -19.18 33.87
N ASN A 712 -55.38 -19.01 34.16
CA ASN A 712 -56.24 -20.09 34.64
C ASN A 712 -56.79 -20.85 33.43
N THR A 713 -56.75 -22.18 33.50
CA THR A 713 -57.23 -23.03 32.43
C THR A 713 -58.24 -24.06 32.93
N LEU A 714 -59.12 -24.49 32.04
CA LEU A 714 -60.03 -25.61 32.22
C LEU A 714 -59.45 -26.84 31.55
N PHE A 715 -59.36 -27.94 32.30
CA PHE A 715 -58.95 -29.22 31.76
C PHE A 715 -59.99 -29.78 30.80
N SER A 716 -59.51 -30.29 29.66
CA SER A 716 -60.31 -30.90 28.61
C SER A 716 -60.08 -32.40 28.55
N ASP A 717 -58.85 -32.85 28.28
CA ASP A 717 -58.51 -34.28 28.23
C ASP A 717 -57.01 -34.54 28.47
N ILE A 718 -56.62 -35.78 28.74
CA ILE A 718 -55.20 -36.19 28.71
C ILE A 718 -54.81 -36.45 27.25
N ALA A 719 -53.64 -35.97 26.81
CA ALA A 719 -53.18 -36.24 25.45
C ALA A 719 -53.00 -37.76 25.24
N PRO A 720 -53.32 -38.30 24.05
CA PRO A 720 -53.12 -39.72 23.74
C PRO A 720 -51.65 -40.13 23.93
N GLU A 721 -51.42 -41.43 24.14
CA GLU A 721 -50.09 -41.98 24.49
C GLU A 721 -48.99 -41.62 23.46
N GLU A 722 -49.37 -41.48 22.18
CA GLU A 722 -48.48 -41.06 21.08
C GLU A 722 -48.02 -39.59 21.16
N GLU A 723 -48.75 -38.75 21.90
CA GLU A 723 -48.49 -37.31 22.07
C GLU A 723 -47.94 -36.98 23.47
N GLN A 724 -47.75 -38.00 24.32
CA GLN A 724 -47.06 -37.83 25.60
C GLN A 724 -45.58 -37.54 25.35
N ALA A 725 -45.01 -36.63 26.14
CA ALA A 725 -43.61 -36.28 25.99
C ALA A 725 -42.70 -37.40 26.52
N ASP A 726 -41.87 -37.98 25.66
CA ASP A 726 -40.83 -38.96 26.05
C ASP A 726 -39.91 -38.41 27.16
N ASN A 727 -39.67 -37.09 27.16
CA ASN A 727 -38.93 -36.38 28.18
C ASN A 727 -39.58 -35.02 28.47
N GLY A 728 -40.46 -34.96 29.46
CA GLY A 728 -41.16 -33.71 29.79
C GLY A 728 -40.27 -32.55 30.22
N GLN A 729 -39.06 -32.80 30.73
CA GLN A 729 -38.11 -31.71 31.03
C GLN A 729 -37.52 -31.12 29.74
N LEU A 730 -37.28 -31.94 28.73
CA LEU A 730 -36.85 -31.49 27.41
C LEU A 730 -37.98 -30.71 26.73
N ALA A 731 -39.20 -31.22 26.76
CA ALA A 731 -40.36 -30.55 26.17
C ALA A 731 -40.63 -29.16 26.79
N ILE A 732 -40.45 -29.00 28.11
CA ILE A 732 -40.50 -27.68 28.77
C ILE A 732 -39.35 -26.77 28.29
N SER A 733 -38.17 -27.33 28.05
CA SER A 733 -37.00 -26.58 27.58
C SER A 733 -37.15 -26.16 26.11
N ASP A 734 -37.77 -26.99 25.27
CA ASP A 734 -38.10 -26.70 23.87
C ASP A 734 -39.17 -25.61 23.78
N SER A 735 -40.22 -25.70 24.61
CA SER A 735 -41.26 -24.66 24.70
C SER A 735 -40.67 -23.32 25.16
N PHE A 736 -39.73 -23.36 26.10
CA PHE A 736 -38.98 -22.17 26.54
C PHE A 736 -38.08 -21.59 25.43
N HIS A 737 -37.40 -22.43 24.64
CA HIS A 737 -36.59 -21.98 23.51
C HIS A 737 -37.45 -21.34 22.41
N MET A 738 -38.55 -21.99 22.01
CA MET A 738 -39.49 -21.44 21.01
C MET A 738 -40.08 -20.09 21.45
N MET A 739 -40.40 -19.97 22.74
CA MET A 739 -40.84 -18.71 23.34
C MET A 739 -39.79 -17.61 23.20
N LEU A 740 -38.52 -17.89 23.48
CA LEU A 740 -37.43 -16.92 23.35
C LEU A 740 -37.24 -16.48 21.89
N VAL A 741 -37.39 -17.40 20.93
CA VAL A 741 -37.32 -17.10 19.50
C VAL A 741 -38.43 -16.13 19.07
N ASP A 742 -39.67 -16.36 19.51
CA ASP A 742 -40.79 -15.46 19.21
C ASP A 742 -40.65 -14.12 19.96
N TYR A 743 -40.19 -14.13 21.22
CA TYR A 743 -39.94 -12.92 22.01
C TYR A 743 -38.86 -12.02 21.38
N ALA A 744 -37.80 -12.61 20.82
CA ALA A 744 -36.79 -11.91 20.04
C ALA A 744 -37.32 -11.38 18.69
N ARG A 745 -38.56 -11.71 18.30
CA ARG A 745 -39.13 -11.47 16.96
C ARG A 745 -38.24 -12.02 15.84
N GLU A 746 -37.65 -13.18 16.10
CA GLU A 746 -36.66 -13.84 15.24
C GLU A 746 -35.38 -13.04 14.97
N LYS A 747 -35.12 -11.95 15.71
CA LYS A 747 -33.88 -11.19 15.57
C LYS A 747 -32.74 -11.95 16.21
N VAL A 748 -31.76 -12.32 15.40
CA VAL A 748 -30.49 -12.87 15.84
C VAL A 748 -29.40 -11.83 15.71
N TYR A 749 -28.38 -11.97 16.55
CA TYR A 749 -27.14 -11.25 16.41
C TYR A 749 -26.42 -11.80 15.18
N GLU A 750 -26.36 -10.98 14.14
CA GLU A 750 -25.51 -11.23 13.00
C GLU A 750 -24.21 -10.46 13.22
N PRO A 751 -23.08 -11.15 13.45
CA PRO A 751 -21.79 -10.48 13.41
C PRO A 751 -21.70 -9.80 12.05
N ALA A 752 -21.47 -8.49 12.03
CA ALA A 752 -21.37 -7.71 10.80
C ALA A 752 -20.33 -8.38 9.89
N GLU A 753 -20.79 -8.98 8.78
CA GLU A 753 -20.04 -9.91 7.92
C GLU A 753 -18.53 -9.77 8.09
N THR A 754 -18.01 -10.53 9.05
CA THR A 754 -16.61 -10.80 9.19
C THR A 754 -16.37 -11.93 8.21
N ASP A 755 -15.55 -11.69 7.19
CA ASP A 755 -14.83 -12.78 6.54
C ASP A 755 -14.09 -13.53 7.66
N ASP A 756 -14.70 -14.63 8.11
CA ASP A 756 -14.26 -15.43 9.24
C ASP A 756 -12.94 -16.12 8.90
N ALA A 757 -11.86 -15.46 9.28
CA ALA A 757 -10.63 -16.12 9.69
C ALA A 757 -10.08 -15.38 10.91
N ALA A 758 -10.38 -15.93 12.09
CA ALA A 758 -9.82 -15.62 13.40
C ALA A 758 -10.15 -14.23 13.98
N ALA A 759 -11.31 -14.13 14.62
CA ALA A 759 -11.47 -13.31 15.82
C ALA A 759 -11.72 -14.24 17.01
N GLU A 760 -10.74 -15.10 17.31
CA GLU A 760 -10.47 -15.37 18.71
C GLU A 760 -10.24 -14.00 19.36
N ALA A 761 -11.00 -13.66 20.40
CA ALA A 761 -10.50 -12.69 21.36
C ALA A 761 -9.07 -13.11 21.68
N PRO A 762 -8.05 -12.23 21.67
CA PRO A 762 -6.71 -12.63 22.07
C PRO A 762 -6.79 -13.07 23.52
N ALA A 763 -6.99 -14.37 23.71
CA ALA A 763 -6.56 -15.12 24.86
C ALA A 763 -5.11 -14.70 25.04
N TYR A 764 -4.83 -13.89 26.06
CA TYR A 764 -3.50 -13.40 26.42
C TYR A 764 -2.58 -13.27 25.21
N ALA A 765 -2.74 -12.20 24.39
CA ALA A 765 -1.95 -11.92 23.19
C ALA A 765 -0.69 -12.78 23.14
N GLU A 766 -0.75 -13.90 22.40
CA GLU A 766 0.44 -14.73 22.21
C GLU A 766 1.53 -13.78 21.73
N ASP A 767 2.68 -13.75 22.42
CA ASP A 767 3.79 -12.87 22.05
C ASP A 767 4.31 -13.30 20.67
N ILE A 768 3.67 -12.81 19.61
CA ILE A 768 4.13 -12.94 18.22
C ILE A 768 5.44 -12.15 18.14
N ALA A 769 6.53 -12.84 17.84
CA ALA A 769 7.82 -12.18 17.70
C ALA A 769 7.83 -11.31 16.44
N GLU A 770 7.96 -9.98 16.64
CA GLU A 770 8.00 -8.98 15.58
C GLU A 770 9.45 -8.69 15.15
N ASN A 771 9.74 -8.79 13.86
CA ASN A 771 11.00 -8.34 13.28
C ASN A 771 10.83 -6.99 12.58
N TYR A 772 11.48 -5.94 13.08
CA TYR A 772 11.31 -4.60 12.52
C TYR A 772 12.15 -4.40 11.25
N LEU A 773 11.49 -4.01 10.16
CA LEU A 773 12.11 -3.73 8.87
C LEU A 773 12.65 -2.31 8.80
N SER A 774 13.64 -2.10 7.93
CA SER A 774 14.12 -0.76 7.56
C SER A 774 13.26 -0.15 6.43
N PRO A 775 13.30 1.18 6.24
CA PRO A 775 12.69 1.81 5.07
C PRO A 775 13.25 1.29 3.74
N SER A 776 14.55 0.94 3.70
CA SER A 776 15.18 0.38 2.50
C SER A 776 14.59 -0.99 2.13
N SER A 777 14.30 -1.85 3.11
CA SER A 777 13.61 -3.13 2.87
C SER A 777 12.23 -2.93 2.23
N VAL A 778 11.45 -1.95 2.70
CA VAL A 778 10.12 -1.66 2.13
C VAL A 778 10.21 -1.08 0.72
N SER A 779 11.21 -0.21 0.45
CA SER A 779 11.48 0.27 -0.91
C SER A 779 11.89 -0.88 -1.85
N ALA A 780 12.68 -1.85 -1.36
CA ALA A 780 13.04 -3.03 -2.13
C ALA A 780 11.84 -3.96 -2.42
N ILE A 781 10.88 -4.09 -1.48
CA ILE A 781 9.59 -4.76 -1.73
C ILE A 781 8.79 -4.01 -2.82
N SER A 782 8.76 -2.68 -2.77
CA SER A 782 8.17 -1.88 -3.85
C SER A 782 8.84 -2.18 -5.20
N GLN A 783 10.16 -2.37 -5.24
CA GLN A 783 10.90 -2.76 -6.43
C GLN A 783 10.54 -4.14 -6.97
N LEU A 784 10.39 -5.13 -6.10
CA LEU A 784 9.90 -6.45 -6.46
C LEU A 784 8.52 -6.37 -7.13
N LEU A 785 7.58 -5.65 -6.53
CA LEU A 785 6.22 -5.52 -7.06
C LEU A 785 6.18 -4.83 -8.43
N ASN A 786 7.05 -3.84 -8.68
CA ASN A 786 7.21 -3.23 -10.00
C ASN A 786 7.80 -4.24 -11.02
N ALA A 787 8.80 -5.02 -10.63
CA ALA A 787 9.38 -6.07 -11.48
C ALA A 787 8.35 -7.18 -11.81
N MET A 788 7.46 -7.51 -10.88
CA MET A 788 6.33 -8.40 -11.14
C MET A 788 5.32 -7.78 -12.10
N ALA A 789 5.00 -6.48 -11.96
CA ALA A 789 4.06 -5.79 -12.84
C ALA A 789 4.54 -5.72 -14.30
N ILE A 790 5.85 -5.54 -14.52
CA ILE A 790 6.47 -5.66 -15.85
C ILE A 790 6.21 -7.05 -16.45
N SER A 791 6.31 -8.08 -15.60
CA SER A 791 6.01 -9.48 -15.92
C SER A 791 4.60 -9.73 -16.46
N GLU A 792 3.64 -8.97 -15.92
CA GLU A 792 2.21 -9.07 -16.22
C GLU A 792 1.81 -8.27 -17.46
N GLY A 793 2.71 -8.15 -18.45
CA GLY A 793 2.51 -7.34 -19.65
C GLY A 793 1.25 -7.65 -20.47
N ASP A 794 0.65 -8.82 -20.25
CA ASP A 794 -0.55 -9.31 -20.96
C ASP A 794 -1.81 -9.17 -20.11
N ASN A 795 -1.67 -8.86 -18.83
CA ASN A 795 -2.75 -8.72 -17.87
C ASN A 795 -2.73 -7.30 -17.29
N LEU A 796 -3.30 -6.37 -18.06
CA LEU A 796 -3.34 -4.95 -17.73
C LEU A 796 -3.97 -4.67 -16.34
N PRO A 797 -5.13 -5.25 -15.95
CA PRO A 797 -5.67 -5.13 -14.59
C PRO A 797 -4.69 -5.56 -13.50
N ARG A 798 -4.00 -6.68 -13.71
CA ARG A 798 -3.05 -7.24 -12.75
C ARG A 798 -1.80 -6.40 -12.59
N ALA A 799 -1.21 -5.97 -13.70
CA ALA A 799 -0.06 -5.07 -13.71
C ALA A 799 -0.36 -3.77 -12.97
N TYR A 800 -1.55 -3.19 -13.21
CA TYR A 800 -1.99 -1.97 -12.53
C TYR A 800 -2.19 -2.16 -11.02
N SER A 801 -2.81 -3.28 -10.60
CA SER A 801 -2.93 -3.63 -9.18
C SER A 801 -1.55 -3.76 -8.50
N LEU A 802 -0.60 -4.47 -9.11
CA LEU A 802 0.76 -4.62 -8.56
C LEU A 802 1.51 -3.29 -8.46
N LEU A 803 1.41 -2.42 -9.47
CA LEU A 803 1.98 -1.07 -9.43
C LEU A 803 1.32 -0.21 -8.36
N SER A 804 0.01 -0.35 -8.14
CA SER A 804 -0.70 0.39 -7.09
C SER A 804 -0.23 -0.04 -5.69
N VAL A 805 -0.06 -1.35 -5.44
CA VAL A 805 0.56 -1.83 -4.20
C VAL A 805 2.01 -1.36 -4.09
N SER A 806 2.78 -1.43 -5.18
CA SER A 806 4.16 -0.94 -5.24
C SER A 806 4.27 0.55 -4.87
N LEU A 807 3.34 1.39 -5.36
CA LEU A 807 3.25 2.82 -5.06
C LEU A 807 2.98 3.07 -3.58
N ILE A 808 2.03 2.32 -3.00
CA ILE A 808 1.74 2.38 -1.56
C ILE A 808 3.00 2.03 -0.75
N MET A 809 3.70 0.94 -1.10
CA MET A 809 4.94 0.55 -0.42
C MET A 809 6.03 1.63 -0.54
N ALA A 810 6.18 2.28 -1.71
CA ALA A 810 7.15 3.37 -1.88
C ALA A 810 6.81 4.59 -0.99
N ARG A 811 5.52 4.95 -0.89
CA ARG A 811 5.07 6.01 0.03
C ARG A 811 5.28 5.62 1.49
N MET A 812 4.99 4.38 1.86
CA MET A 812 5.31 3.85 3.19
C MET A 812 6.80 3.90 3.46
N ALA A 813 7.68 3.66 2.49
CA ALA A 813 9.12 3.76 2.68
C ALA A 813 9.61 5.21 2.81
N GLY A 814 8.79 6.20 2.46
CA GLY A 814 9.22 7.60 2.31
C GLY A 814 10.00 7.88 1.01
N ASP A 815 10.03 6.95 0.07
CA ASP A 815 10.75 7.07 -1.21
C ASP A 815 9.89 7.84 -2.24
N MET A 816 9.91 9.18 -2.12
CA MET A 816 9.10 10.06 -2.96
C MET A 816 9.51 10.05 -4.44
N TYR A 817 10.78 9.78 -4.73
CA TYR A 817 11.26 9.65 -6.11
C TYR A 817 10.61 8.43 -6.76
N ARG A 818 10.69 7.26 -6.09
CA ARG A 818 10.08 6.03 -6.55
C ARG A 818 8.56 6.13 -6.63
N ALA A 819 7.92 6.77 -5.65
CA ALA A 819 6.47 6.99 -5.68
C ALA A 819 6.04 7.83 -6.91
N THR A 820 6.78 8.90 -7.22
CA THR A 820 6.50 9.72 -8.40
C THR A 820 6.69 8.94 -9.71
N PHE A 821 7.74 8.12 -9.78
CA PHE A 821 8.01 7.24 -10.91
C PHE A 821 6.89 6.20 -11.11
N LEU A 822 6.47 5.52 -10.05
CA LEU A 822 5.40 4.50 -10.10
C LEU A 822 4.05 5.12 -10.47
N HIS A 823 3.77 6.34 -9.98
CA HIS A 823 2.57 7.08 -10.38
C HIS A 823 2.54 7.37 -11.89
N ALA A 824 3.68 7.74 -12.48
CA ALA A 824 3.78 7.91 -13.93
C ALA A 824 3.50 6.60 -14.70
N LYS A 825 4.00 5.45 -14.20
CA LYS A 825 3.69 4.14 -14.80
C LYS A 825 2.21 3.79 -14.69
N CYS A 826 1.57 4.01 -13.53
CA CYS A 826 0.13 3.83 -13.36
C CYS A 826 -0.67 4.68 -14.36
N ALA A 827 -0.33 5.95 -14.51
CA ALA A 827 -1.02 6.87 -15.42
C ALA A 827 -0.91 6.46 -16.89
N LEU A 828 0.21 5.86 -17.31
CA LEU A 828 0.35 5.26 -18.65
C LEU A 828 -0.56 4.03 -18.84
N LEU A 829 -0.68 3.16 -17.82
CA LEU A 829 -1.61 2.03 -17.87
C LEU A 829 -3.08 2.48 -17.87
N GLU A 830 -3.41 3.55 -17.15
CA GLU A 830 -4.72 4.19 -17.18
C GLU A 830 -5.05 4.71 -18.58
N ALA A 831 -4.11 5.38 -19.25
CA ALA A 831 -4.29 5.85 -20.63
C ALA A 831 -4.50 4.71 -21.62
N LEU A 832 -3.75 3.60 -21.49
CA LEU A 832 -3.95 2.40 -22.30
C LEU A 832 -5.30 1.72 -22.02
N ALA A 833 -5.76 1.73 -20.76
CA ALA A 833 -7.08 1.20 -20.40
C ALA A 833 -8.21 2.06 -20.97
N LYS A 834 -8.07 3.40 -20.97
CA LYS A 834 -9.00 4.32 -21.65
C LYS A 834 -9.02 4.05 -23.15
N PHE A 835 -7.86 3.89 -23.78
CA PHE A 835 -7.80 3.50 -25.19
C PHE A 835 -8.51 2.16 -25.44
N ALA A 836 -8.35 1.18 -24.56
CA ALA A 836 -8.99 -0.11 -24.72
C ALA A 836 -10.53 0.00 -24.76
N GLY A 837 -11.12 0.86 -23.93
CA GLY A 837 -12.56 1.12 -23.90
C GLY A 837 -13.07 2.08 -24.98
N ASP A 838 -12.38 3.20 -25.17
CA ASP A 838 -12.86 4.33 -25.98
C ASP A 838 -12.29 4.32 -27.42
N GLY A 839 -11.24 3.53 -27.67
CA GLY A 839 -10.54 3.45 -28.96
C GLY A 839 -9.74 4.70 -29.32
N ARG A 840 -9.49 5.62 -28.37
CA ARG A 840 -8.74 6.86 -28.57
C ARG A 840 -8.01 7.32 -27.31
N ILE A 841 -7.03 8.20 -27.49
CA ILE A 841 -6.34 8.93 -26.41
C ILE A 841 -6.38 10.42 -26.74
N ASP A 842 -6.73 11.25 -25.76
CA ASP A 842 -6.68 12.70 -25.90
C ASP A 842 -5.23 13.20 -26.07
N PRO A 843 -4.91 13.96 -27.14
CA PRO A 843 -3.59 14.57 -27.33
C PRO A 843 -3.11 15.42 -26.16
N ALA A 844 -4.00 16.18 -25.51
CA ALA A 844 -3.64 17.00 -24.36
C ALA A 844 -3.29 16.13 -23.15
N GLU A 845 -3.98 15.00 -22.97
CA GLU A 845 -3.60 13.99 -21.97
C GLU A 845 -2.24 13.38 -22.27
N ALA A 846 -1.96 13.01 -23.52
CA ALA A 846 -0.68 12.47 -23.93
C ALA A 846 0.48 13.46 -23.70
N GLU A 847 0.27 14.76 -23.92
CA GLU A 847 1.29 15.79 -23.64
C GLU A 847 1.52 16.00 -22.13
N ARG A 848 0.46 15.98 -21.32
CA ARG A 848 0.62 16.00 -19.85
C ARG A 848 1.41 14.80 -19.33
N LEU A 849 1.15 13.61 -19.89
CA LEU A 849 1.89 12.38 -19.55
C LEU A 849 3.35 12.46 -20.01
N SER A 850 3.60 13.03 -21.19
CA SER A 850 4.93 13.33 -21.73
C SER A 850 5.76 14.18 -20.76
N ASP A 851 5.19 15.26 -20.24
CA ASP A 851 5.86 16.13 -19.27
C ASP A 851 6.13 15.43 -17.94
N SER A 852 5.16 14.69 -17.42
CA SER A 852 5.30 13.95 -16.16
C SER A 852 6.40 12.87 -16.22
N CYS A 853 6.47 12.17 -17.36
CA CYS A 853 7.40 11.07 -17.59
C CYS A 853 8.82 11.53 -17.95
N ARG A 854 9.00 12.78 -18.42
CA ARG A 854 10.24 13.28 -19.05
C ARG A 854 11.53 12.93 -18.30
N ARG A 855 11.51 13.00 -16.97
CA ARG A 855 12.65 12.74 -16.08
C ARG A 855 13.01 11.26 -15.89
N PHE A 856 12.17 10.32 -16.34
CA PHE A 856 12.33 8.89 -16.13
C PHE A 856 12.57 8.11 -17.44
N VAL A 857 12.31 8.72 -18.60
CA VAL A 857 12.37 8.05 -19.92
C VAL A 857 13.77 7.52 -20.24
N SER A 858 14.84 8.18 -19.76
CA SER A 858 16.21 7.71 -19.95
C SER A 858 16.54 6.45 -19.14
N ASP A 859 15.80 6.20 -18.06
CA ASP A 859 16.19 5.26 -17.03
C ASP A 859 15.35 3.96 -17.08
N ASP A 860 14.10 4.02 -17.57
CA ASP A 860 13.18 2.88 -17.64
C ASP A 860 12.64 2.68 -19.07
N ALA A 861 13.16 1.66 -19.76
CA ALA A 861 12.79 1.35 -21.15
C ALA A 861 11.30 0.97 -21.31
N ASP A 862 10.72 0.30 -20.31
CA ASP A 862 9.30 -0.08 -20.30
C ASP A 862 8.37 1.15 -20.25
N LEU A 863 8.65 2.11 -19.38
CA LEU A 863 7.98 3.40 -19.30
C LEU A 863 8.17 4.19 -20.60
N ALA A 864 9.40 4.26 -21.12
CA ALA A 864 9.69 4.95 -22.37
C ALA A 864 8.86 4.39 -23.54
N GLN A 865 8.80 3.05 -23.64
CA GLN A 865 8.03 2.37 -24.67
C GLN A 865 6.53 2.62 -24.54
N LYS A 866 5.98 2.54 -23.32
CA LYS A 866 4.54 2.81 -23.07
C LYS A 866 4.18 4.26 -23.37
N LEU A 867 5.04 5.21 -23.01
CA LEU A 867 4.85 6.62 -23.34
C LEU A 867 4.83 6.84 -24.86
N GLU A 868 5.74 6.21 -25.59
CA GLU A 868 5.77 6.30 -27.06
C GLU A 868 4.52 5.70 -27.71
N VAL A 869 4.03 4.57 -27.18
CA VAL A 869 2.73 4.01 -27.58
C VAL A 869 1.61 5.01 -27.34
N VAL A 870 1.50 5.59 -26.14
CA VAL A 870 0.44 6.54 -25.79
C VAL A 870 0.47 7.78 -26.71
N ARG A 871 1.66 8.34 -26.97
CA ARG A 871 1.85 9.46 -27.91
C ARG A 871 1.50 9.11 -29.35
N THR A 872 1.77 7.88 -29.75
CA THR A 872 1.46 7.38 -31.10
C THR A 872 -0.06 7.20 -31.25
N LEU A 873 -0.71 6.59 -30.26
CA LEU A 873 -2.16 6.37 -30.26
C LEU A 873 -2.96 7.68 -30.20
N SER A 874 -2.45 8.73 -29.55
CA SER A 874 -3.12 10.04 -29.53
C SER A 874 -3.14 10.74 -30.91
N ARG A 875 -2.40 10.22 -31.89
CA ARG A 875 -2.38 10.70 -33.28
C ARG A 875 -3.29 9.92 -34.22
N LEU A 876 -4.10 8.99 -33.71
CA LEU A 876 -5.11 8.31 -34.53
C LEU A 876 -6.07 9.34 -35.12
N ASP A 877 -6.32 9.23 -36.44
CA ASP A 877 -7.17 10.13 -37.21
C ASP A 877 -6.75 11.61 -37.20
N GLN A 878 -5.50 11.93 -36.83
CA GLN A 878 -4.99 13.30 -36.87
C GLN A 878 -4.22 13.60 -38.18
N PRO A 879 -4.28 14.84 -38.69
CA PRO A 879 -3.43 15.27 -39.79
C PRO A 879 -1.97 15.43 -39.34
N GLY A 880 -1.03 14.79 -40.04
CA GLY A 880 0.40 14.88 -39.77
C GLY A 880 1.09 13.52 -39.74
N GLU A 881 2.38 13.49 -40.05
CA GLU A 881 3.15 12.24 -40.02
C GLU A 881 3.46 11.83 -38.58
N VAL A 882 3.15 10.57 -38.26
CA VAL A 882 3.70 9.89 -37.09
C VAL A 882 5.18 9.63 -37.37
N PRO A 883 6.12 9.98 -36.47
CA PRO A 883 7.53 9.69 -36.64
C PRO A 883 7.74 8.22 -36.97
N MET A 884 8.35 7.94 -38.12
CA MET A 884 8.55 6.56 -38.55
C MET A 884 9.75 5.95 -37.82
N PRO A 885 9.57 4.81 -37.13
CA PRO A 885 10.67 4.13 -36.48
C PRO A 885 11.64 3.56 -37.52
N GLY A 886 12.89 3.32 -37.11
CA GLY A 886 13.89 2.68 -37.96
C GLY A 886 13.41 1.32 -38.48
N GLN A 887 13.82 0.93 -39.70
CA GLN A 887 13.33 -0.30 -40.32
C GLN A 887 13.63 -1.56 -39.50
N ALA A 888 14.77 -1.58 -38.79
CA ALA A 888 15.19 -2.70 -37.94
C ALA A 888 14.47 -2.76 -36.58
N ASP A 889 13.80 -1.69 -36.15
CA ASP A 889 13.09 -1.66 -34.87
C ASP A 889 11.76 -2.43 -34.97
N MET A 890 11.67 -3.52 -34.21
CA MET A 890 10.52 -4.42 -34.16
C MET A 890 9.80 -4.39 -32.80
N SER A 891 10.09 -3.38 -31.99
CA SER A 891 9.44 -3.17 -30.70
C SER A 891 7.92 -2.98 -30.85
N PRO A 892 7.11 -3.34 -29.82
CA PRO A 892 5.69 -3.02 -29.78
C PRO A 892 5.36 -1.57 -30.17
N ALA A 893 6.10 -0.59 -29.63
CA ALA A 893 5.92 0.82 -30.00
C ALA A 893 6.16 1.08 -31.50
N ALA A 894 7.24 0.54 -32.07
CA ALA A 894 7.53 0.69 -33.50
C ALA A 894 6.45 0.05 -34.39
N LYS A 895 5.93 -1.13 -33.99
CA LYS A 895 4.82 -1.78 -34.69
C LYS A 895 3.55 -0.93 -34.64
N VAL A 896 3.21 -0.38 -33.48
CA VAL A 896 2.05 0.52 -33.33
C VAL A 896 2.23 1.77 -34.17
N ALA A 897 3.40 2.40 -34.20
CA ALA A 897 3.67 3.58 -35.04
C ALA A 897 3.44 3.29 -36.54
N ARG A 898 3.90 2.14 -37.03
CA ARG A 898 3.67 1.71 -38.42
C ARG A 898 2.17 1.47 -38.69
N LEU A 899 1.47 0.82 -37.77
CA LEU A 899 0.04 0.54 -37.90
C LEU A 899 -0.80 1.82 -37.84
N VAL A 900 -0.51 2.75 -36.93
CA VAL A 900 -1.20 4.04 -36.84
C VAL A 900 -0.96 4.88 -38.10
N ASN A 901 0.28 4.90 -38.63
CA ASN A 901 0.55 5.61 -39.88
C ASN A 901 -0.24 4.98 -41.06
N ALA A 902 -0.25 3.64 -41.17
CA ALA A 902 -1.05 2.96 -42.18
C ALA A 902 -2.55 3.23 -42.01
N TYR A 903 -3.07 3.20 -40.77
CA TYR A 903 -4.47 3.52 -40.46
C TYR A 903 -4.85 4.93 -40.92
N ASN A 904 -4.00 5.92 -40.63
CA ASN A 904 -4.21 7.32 -40.98
C ASN A 904 -4.12 7.54 -42.50
N GLN A 905 -3.22 6.85 -43.21
CA GLN A 905 -3.08 6.94 -44.67
C GLN A 905 -4.29 6.40 -45.43
N LEU A 906 -5.02 5.43 -44.86
CA LEU A 906 -6.21 4.85 -45.47
C LEU A 906 -7.48 5.69 -45.28
N ARG A 907 -7.41 6.76 -44.47
CA ARG A 907 -8.55 7.64 -44.24
C ARG A 907 -9.00 8.30 -45.56
N GLY A 908 -10.30 8.33 -45.78
CA GLY A 908 -10.89 8.92 -47.00
C GLY A 908 -10.78 8.04 -48.26
N LEU A 909 -10.10 6.89 -48.21
CA LEU A 909 -9.95 5.98 -49.36
C LEU A 909 -11.05 4.91 -49.47
N ARG A 910 -12.13 5.01 -48.67
CA ARG A 910 -13.21 4.00 -48.55
C ARG A 910 -12.72 2.59 -48.15
N MET A 911 -11.52 2.46 -47.58
CA MET A 911 -10.93 1.19 -47.16
C MET A 911 -11.26 0.85 -45.70
N ASN A 912 -12.55 0.88 -45.33
CA ASN A 912 -12.99 0.73 -43.93
C ASN A 912 -12.65 -0.65 -43.35
N VAL A 913 -12.81 -1.72 -44.13
CA VAL A 913 -12.45 -3.08 -43.71
C VAL A 913 -10.97 -3.17 -43.34
N ALA A 914 -10.09 -2.58 -44.17
CA ALA A 914 -8.66 -2.55 -43.88
C ALA A 914 -8.34 -1.70 -42.64
N ARG A 915 -9.02 -0.55 -42.46
CA ARG A 915 -8.89 0.27 -41.24
C ARG A 915 -9.31 -0.51 -39.99
N GLU A 916 -10.41 -1.25 -40.05
CA GLU A 916 -10.87 -2.14 -38.97
C GLU A 916 -9.85 -3.24 -38.64
N GLU A 917 -9.26 -3.87 -39.65
CA GLU A 917 -8.22 -4.88 -39.46
C GLU A 917 -6.95 -4.29 -38.83
N ILE A 918 -6.52 -3.11 -39.29
CA ILE A 918 -5.33 -2.43 -38.76
C ILE A 918 -5.54 -2.07 -37.29
N ILE A 919 -6.68 -1.49 -36.92
CA ILE A 919 -6.92 -1.11 -35.53
C ILE A 919 -7.07 -2.34 -34.63
N LYS A 920 -7.74 -3.42 -35.08
CA LYS A 920 -7.70 -4.72 -34.38
C LYS A 920 -6.26 -5.23 -34.23
N GLY A 921 -5.41 -5.01 -35.23
CA GLY A 921 -3.97 -5.27 -35.18
C GLY A 921 -3.25 -4.45 -34.11
N ILE A 922 -3.60 -3.18 -33.92
CA ILE A 922 -3.07 -2.33 -32.84
C ILE A 922 -3.43 -2.92 -31.47
N TYR A 923 -4.71 -3.27 -31.25
CA TYR A 923 -5.14 -3.95 -30.02
C TYR A 923 -4.37 -5.26 -29.80
N GLY A 924 -4.17 -6.05 -30.86
CA GLY A 924 -3.41 -7.31 -30.79
C GLY A 924 -1.93 -7.12 -30.44
N VAL A 925 -1.25 -6.12 -31.02
CA VAL A 925 0.15 -5.80 -30.67
C VAL A 925 0.29 -5.36 -29.22
N LEU A 926 -0.68 -4.59 -28.73
CA LEU A 926 -0.72 -4.09 -27.34
C LEU A 926 -1.33 -5.08 -26.34
N ARG A 927 -1.84 -6.22 -26.82
CA ARG A 927 -2.50 -7.26 -26.01
C ARG A 927 -3.67 -6.69 -25.19
N LEU A 928 -4.40 -5.75 -25.77
CA LEU A 928 -5.58 -5.12 -25.15
C LEU A 928 -6.85 -5.88 -25.54
N PRO A 929 -7.89 -5.87 -24.69
CA PRO A 929 -9.19 -6.45 -25.04
C PRO A 929 -9.77 -5.73 -26.25
N VAL A 930 -10.13 -6.50 -27.28
CA VAL A 930 -10.71 -5.96 -28.52
C VAL A 930 -12.20 -5.72 -28.31
N PRO A 931 -12.73 -4.51 -28.61
CA PRO A 931 -14.16 -4.24 -28.55
C PRO A 931 -14.96 -5.14 -29.51
N GLU A 932 -16.19 -5.51 -29.15
CA GLU A 932 -17.08 -6.33 -30.00
C GLU A 932 -17.34 -5.70 -31.37
N SER A 933 -17.40 -4.36 -31.42
CA SER A 933 -17.45 -3.60 -32.67
C SER A 933 -16.43 -2.47 -32.62
N VAL A 934 -15.65 -2.32 -33.69
CA VAL A 934 -14.74 -1.19 -33.85
C VAL A 934 -15.32 -0.26 -34.90
N ASP A 935 -15.95 0.82 -34.45
CA ASP A 935 -16.54 1.80 -35.34
C ASP A 935 -15.44 2.69 -35.97
N VAL A 936 -15.10 2.42 -37.24
CA VAL A 936 -14.16 3.24 -38.04
C VAL A 936 -14.85 4.34 -38.85
N LEU A 937 -16.19 4.39 -38.79
CA LEU A 937 -17.04 5.33 -39.53
C LEU A 937 -17.32 6.59 -38.71
N ARG A 938 -17.29 6.49 -37.38
CA ARG A 938 -17.39 7.63 -36.48
C ARG A 938 -16.08 8.41 -36.40
N ILE A 939 -16.19 9.74 -36.37
CA ILE A 939 -15.05 10.61 -36.12
C ILE A 939 -14.54 10.38 -34.69
N LYS A 940 -13.25 10.08 -34.52
CA LYS A 940 -12.59 9.83 -33.23
C LYS A 940 -12.23 11.11 -32.44
N ALA A 941 -12.98 12.19 -32.65
CA ALA A 941 -12.92 13.43 -31.92
C ALA A 941 -14.26 13.67 -31.19
N GLN A 942 -14.27 14.57 -30.20
CA GLN A 942 -15.51 15.08 -29.58
C GLN A 942 -15.54 16.58 -29.78
N GLU A 943 -16.72 17.20 -29.74
CA GLU A 943 -16.80 18.65 -29.76
C GLU A 943 -16.10 19.23 -28.54
N ASP A 944 -15.06 20.01 -28.81
CA ASP A 944 -14.19 20.64 -27.81
C ASP A 944 -13.62 21.94 -28.40
N GLN A 945 -12.61 22.48 -27.73
CA GLN A 945 -11.97 23.73 -28.13
C GLN A 945 -11.35 23.66 -29.53
N HIS A 946 -10.97 22.46 -29.98
CA HIS A 946 -10.29 22.22 -31.26
C HIS A 946 -11.17 21.53 -32.30
N ASN A 947 -12.34 20.99 -31.94
CA ASN A 947 -13.20 20.26 -32.86
C ASN A 947 -14.64 20.77 -32.77
N GLU A 948 -15.27 21.07 -33.92
CA GLU A 948 -16.70 21.41 -34.03
C GLU A 948 -17.38 20.48 -35.03
N PHE A 949 -18.61 20.06 -34.76
CA PHE A 949 -19.43 19.29 -35.69
C PHE A 949 -20.63 20.12 -36.19
N LYS A 950 -20.89 20.02 -37.49
CA LYS A 950 -22.08 20.59 -38.13
C LYS A 950 -22.68 19.55 -39.06
N GLU A 951 -24.00 19.41 -39.04
CA GLU A 951 -24.68 18.47 -39.93
C GLU A 951 -24.71 18.95 -41.39
N SER A 952 -24.62 20.27 -41.62
CA SER A 952 -24.78 20.86 -42.95
C SER A 952 -24.15 22.26 -43.03
N MET A 953 -23.79 22.69 -44.26
CA MET A 953 -23.42 24.08 -44.58
C MET A 953 -24.61 24.90 -45.10
N ILE A 954 -25.70 24.24 -45.49
CA ILE A 954 -26.85 24.88 -46.15
C ILE A 954 -28.06 24.95 -45.22
N TYR A 955 -28.24 23.97 -44.34
CA TYR A 955 -29.44 23.83 -43.50
C TYR A 955 -29.14 24.22 -42.05
N PRO A 956 -29.66 25.37 -41.55
CA PRO A 956 -29.47 25.75 -40.17
C PRO A 956 -30.23 24.87 -39.19
N ALA A 957 -29.65 24.65 -38.02
CA ALA A 957 -30.28 23.92 -36.93
C ALA A 957 -31.57 24.63 -36.48
N GLY A 958 -32.64 23.85 -36.22
CA GLY A 958 -33.92 24.39 -35.77
C GLY A 958 -34.73 25.15 -36.83
N ASN A 959 -34.26 25.24 -38.08
CA ASN A 959 -34.97 25.93 -39.18
C ASN A 959 -35.94 25.01 -39.95
N GLY A 960 -36.44 23.94 -39.34
CA GLY A 960 -37.43 23.05 -39.94
C GLY A 960 -37.01 22.38 -41.26
N MET A 961 -35.72 22.10 -41.45
CA MET A 961 -35.15 21.59 -42.72
C MET A 961 -35.30 22.54 -43.92
N HIS A 962 -35.57 23.82 -43.69
CA HIS A 962 -35.54 24.82 -44.76
C HIS A 962 -34.10 25.31 -44.99
N ALA A 963 -33.65 25.23 -46.25
CA ALA A 963 -32.33 25.67 -46.67
C ALA A 963 -32.17 27.19 -46.49
N SER A 964 -31.04 27.61 -45.90
CA SER A 964 -30.63 29.01 -45.81
C SER A 964 -29.11 29.10 -45.81
N GLU A 965 -28.55 29.15 -47.02
CA GLU A 965 -27.10 29.23 -47.23
C GLU A 965 -26.49 30.46 -46.53
N MET A 966 -27.19 31.59 -46.50
CA MET A 966 -26.71 32.80 -45.84
C MET A 966 -26.64 32.68 -44.31
N LEU A 967 -27.69 32.14 -43.68
CA LEU A 967 -27.73 31.99 -42.22
C LEU A 967 -26.71 30.95 -41.74
N GLN A 968 -26.71 29.77 -42.38
CA GLN A 968 -25.81 28.69 -42.01
C GLN A 968 -24.36 28.98 -42.41
N GLY A 969 -24.14 29.57 -43.58
CA GLY A 969 -22.83 30.02 -44.02
C GLY A 969 -22.22 31.06 -43.07
N ARG A 970 -23.04 31.97 -42.53
CA ARG A 970 -22.60 32.89 -41.48
C ARG A 970 -22.21 32.14 -40.19
N GLU A 971 -23.04 31.25 -39.68
CA GLU A 971 -22.74 30.47 -38.46
C GLU A 971 -21.43 29.67 -38.61
N ILE A 972 -21.22 29.02 -39.75
CA ILE A 972 -19.98 28.29 -40.04
C ILE A 972 -18.78 29.24 -40.05
N MET A 973 -18.92 30.45 -40.59
CA MET A 973 -17.84 31.44 -40.57
C MET A 973 -17.57 32.01 -39.18
N GLU A 974 -18.58 32.11 -38.31
CA GLU A 974 -18.39 32.49 -36.90
C GLU A 974 -17.53 31.43 -36.17
N VAL A 975 -17.73 30.13 -36.45
CA VAL A 975 -16.86 29.05 -35.96
C VAL A 975 -15.43 29.17 -36.50
N VAL A 976 -15.27 29.40 -37.80
CA VAL A 976 -13.94 29.56 -38.41
C VAL A 976 -13.20 30.77 -37.82
N ASP A 977 -13.88 31.92 -37.64
CA ASP A 977 -13.31 33.10 -36.98
C ASP A 977 -12.91 32.79 -35.53
N GLY A 978 -13.76 32.06 -34.80
CA GLY A 978 -13.46 31.57 -33.44
C GLY A 978 -12.20 30.71 -33.37
N MET A 979 -12.01 29.79 -34.33
CA MET A 979 -10.81 28.95 -34.39
C MET A 979 -9.55 29.72 -34.80
N LEU A 980 -9.66 30.67 -35.75
CA LEU A 980 -8.55 31.56 -36.13
C LEU A 980 -8.06 32.41 -34.94
N ASN A 981 -9.00 32.86 -34.11
CA ASN A 981 -8.78 33.65 -32.90
C ASN A 981 -8.49 32.81 -31.65
N SER A 982 -8.47 31.48 -31.75
CA SER A 982 -8.07 30.54 -30.67
C SER A 982 -6.81 29.76 -31.10
N GLU A 983 -6.59 28.55 -30.58
CA GLU A 983 -5.43 27.70 -30.91
C GLU A 983 -5.55 26.96 -32.26
N GLY A 984 -6.52 27.35 -33.10
CA GLY A 984 -6.90 26.59 -34.29
C GLY A 984 -7.81 25.41 -33.97
N GLY A 985 -8.12 24.61 -34.98
CA GLY A 985 -9.01 23.46 -34.86
C GLY A 985 -9.46 22.86 -36.19
N THR A 986 -10.40 21.94 -36.10
CA THR A 986 -11.04 21.27 -37.23
C THR A 986 -12.56 21.37 -37.09
N LEU A 987 -13.22 21.90 -38.13
CA LEU A 987 -14.67 21.85 -38.27
C LEU A 987 -15.05 20.71 -39.21
N TYR A 988 -15.93 19.81 -38.76
CA TYR A 988 -16.48 18.74 -39.57
C TYR A 988 -17.91 19.05 -39.98
N ILE A 989 -18.18 19.06 -41.28
CA ILE A 989 -19.49 19.35 -41.87
C ILE A 989 -20.04 18.07 -42.49
N GLY A 990 -21.33 17.78 -42.28
CA GLY A 990 -21.92 16.49 -42.58
C GLY A 990 -21.84 15.51 -41.41
N VAL A 991 -21.69 15.99 -40.18
CA VAL A 991 -21.51 15.18 -38.97
C VAL A 991 -22.43 15.69 -37.87
N ASN A 992 -23.13 14.78 -37.19
CA ASN A 992 -23.98 15.17 -36.07
C ASN A 992 -23.18 15.43 -34.79
N ASN A 993 -23.85 15.96 -33.76
CA ASN A 993 -23.20 16.30 -32.48
C ASN A 993 -22.61 15.08 -31.75
N GLN A 994 -22.95 13.85 -32.16
CA GLN A 994 -22.38 12.62 -31.61
C GLN A 994 -21.13 12.15 -32.38
N GLY A 995 -20.70 12.86 -33.43
CA GLY A 995 -19.58 12.47 -34.28
C GLY A 995 -19.92 11.40 -35.33
N ILE A 996 -21.21 11.08 -35.50
CA ILE A 996 -21.70 10.13 -36.50
C ILE A 996 -21.89 10.89 -37.82
N PRO A 997 -21.40 10.36 -38.96
CA PRO A 997 -21.59 11.01 -40.24
C PRO A 997 -23.08 11.09 -40.61
N SER A 998 -23.60 12.30 -40.76
CA SER A 998 -24.91 12.57 -41.36
C SER A 998 -24.81 12.52 -42.89
N GLY A 999 -23.68 12.98 -43.44
CA GLY A 999 -23.35 13.07 -44.86
C GLY A 999 -23.84 14.38 -45.50
N LEU A 1000 -23.21 14.76 -46.62
CA LEU A 1000 -23.51 15.99 -47.36
C LEU A 1000 -24.53 15.81 -48.50
N ALA A 1001 -25.25 14.69 -48.54
CA ALA A 1001 -26.14 14.37 -49.65
C ALA A 1001 -27.22 15.45 -49.87
N ASN A 1002 -27.81 15.99 -48.79
CA ASN A 1002 -28.81 17.05 -48.88
C ASN A 1002 -28.20 18.37 -49.38
N ASP A 1003 -27.00 18.72 -48.90
CA ASP A 1003 -26.23 19.87 -49.36
C ASP A 1003 -25.95 19.76 -50.87
N PHE A 1004 -25.54 18.58 -51.33
CA PHE A 1004 -25.27 18.30 -52.74
C PHE A 1004 -26.54 18.37 -53.60
N ILE A 1005 -27.67 17.82 -53.14
CA ILE A 1005 -28.96 17.96 -53.82
C ILE A 1005 -29.33 19.43 -53.98
N TYR A 1006 -29.15 20.24 -52.93
CA TYR A 1006 -29.42 21.67 -52.99
C TYR A 1006 -28.52 22.39 -53.98
N LEU A 1007 -27.20 22.15 -53.93
CA LEU A 1007 -26.22 22.73 -54.87
C LEU A 1007 -26.48 22.28 -56.32
N ASN A 1008 -27.09 21.11 -56.51
CA ASN A 1008 -27.56 20.60 -57.79
C ASN A 1008 -28.99 21.04 -58.15
N ARG A 1009 -29.50 22.11 -57.54
CA ARG A 1009 -30.83 22.69 -57.84
C ARG A 1009 -32.00 21.72 -57.61
N GLY A 1010 -31.87 20.82 -56.64
CA GLY A 1010 -32.88 19.86 -56.24
C GLY A 1010 -32.83 18.52 -56.97
N HIS A 1011 -31.88 18.32 -57.90
CA HIS A 1011 -31.72 17.04 -58.59
C HIS A 1011 -30.85 16.07 -57.79
N ALA A 1012 -31.40 14.89 -57.49
CA ALA A 1012 -30.74 13.85 -56.70
C ALA A 1012 -29.68 13.04 -57.47
N ASP A 1013 -29.66 13.14 -58.80
CA ASP A 1013 -28.62 12.55 -59.64
C ASP A 1013 -27.53 13.58 -59.90
N TYR A 1014 -26.33 13.33 -59.39
CA TYR A 1014 -25.18 14.22 -59.51
C TYR A 1014 -23.87 13.45 -59.52
N ASP A 1015 -22.88 14.02 -60.19
CA ASP A 1015 -21.49 13.61 -60.05
C ASP A 1015 -20.92 14.17 -58.73
N VAL A 1016 -20.36 13.29 -57.90
CA VAL A 1016 -19.87 13.64 -56.55
C VAL A 1016 -18.71 14.64 -56.62
N LEU A 1017 -17.82 14.52 -57.61
CA LEU A 1017 -16.68 15.44 -57.76
C LEU A 1017 -17.16 16.84 -58.15
N ASP A 1018 -18.12 16.95 -59.08
CA ASP A 1018 -18.75 18.23 -59.42
C ASP A 1018 -19.46 18.87 -58.21
N MET A 1019 -20.10 18.07 -57.35
CA MET A 1019 -20.73 18.58 -56.13
C MET A 1019 -19.72 19.01 -55.06
N GLN A 1020 -18.60 18.28 -54.90
CA GLN A 1020 -17.50 18.68 -54.01
C GLN A 1020 -16.88 20.01 -54.45
N ASP A 1021 -16.72 20.22 -55.76
CA ASP A 1021 -16.24 21.49 -56.32
C ASP A 1021 -17.24 22.63 -56.06
N LYS A 1022 -18.53 22.42 -56.32
CA LYS A 1022 -19.59 23.41 -56.01
C LYS A 1022 -19.67 23.73 -54.52
N PHE A 1023 -19.55 22.72 -53.66
CA PHE A 1023 -19.54 22.91 -52.22
C PHE A 1023 -18.32 23.72 -51.78
N SER A 1024 -17.14 23.43 -52.33
CA SER A 1024 -15.92 24.20 -52.07
C SER A 1024 -16.07 25.66 -52.48
N LEU A 1025 -16.63 25.91 -53.67
CA LEU A 1025 -16.91 27.26 -54.15
C LEU A 1025 -17.85 28.02 -53.20
N ALA A 1026 -18.92 27.38 -52.73
CA ALA A 1026 -19.86 27.96 -51.76
C ALA A 1026 -19.20 28.26 -50.40
N PHE A 1027 -18.38 27.33 -49.89
CA PHE A 1027 -17.63 27.53 -48.66
C PHE A 1027 -16.67 28.73 -48.75
N TYR A 1028 -15.84 28.77 -49.80
CA TYR A 1028 -14.88 29.87 -49.97
C TYR A 1028 -15.57 31.20 -50.37
N ALA A 1029 -16.76 31.17 -50.97
CA ALA A 1029 -17.58 32.36 -51.16
C ALA A 1029 -18.02 32.94 -49.81
N ASN A 1030 -18.51 32.11 -48.88
CA ASN A 1030 -18.83 32.52 -47.51
C ASN A 1030 -17.60 33.07 -46.77
N LEU A 1031 -16.45 32.40 -46.88
CA LEU A 1031 -15.19 32.89 -46.29
C LEU A 1031 -14.81 34.28 -46.81
N ARG A 1032 -14.91 34.49 -48.13
CA ARG A 1032 -14.65 35.79 -48.76
C ARG A 1032 -15.66 36.85 -48.34
N GLU A 1033 -16.92 36.49 -48.21
CA GLU A 1033 -18.01 37.42 -47.91
C GLU A 1033 -18.00 37.87 -46.45
N GLN A 1034 -17.73 36.94 -45.53
CA GLN A 1034 -17.82 37.18 -44.08
C GLN A 1034 -16.50 37.59 -43.44
N ILE A 1035 -15.35 37.07 -43.91
CA ILE A 1035 -14.02 37.36 -43.32
C ILE A 1035 -13.15 38.11 -44.33
N GLY A 1036 -12.90 37.53 -45.50
CA GLY A 1036 -12.08 38.11 -46.56
C GLY A 1036 -11.08 37.12 -47.16
N LEU A 1037 -10.51 37.45 -48.33
CA LEU A 1037 -9.49 36.60 -48.99
C LEU A 1037 -8.09 36.78 -48.39
N THR A 1038 -7.84 37.95 -47.80
CA THR A 1038 -6.57 38.28 -47.14
C THR A 1038 -6.85 39.02 -45.84
N TYR A 1039 -6.10 38.71 -44.79
CA TYR A 1039 -6.17 39.41 -43.52
C TYR A 1039 -4.76 39.81 -43.08
N GLY A 1040 -4.54 41.09 -42.75
CA GLY A 1040 -3.19 41.60 -42.42
C GLY A 1040 -2.14 41.37 -43.53
N GLY A 1041 -2.55 41.36 -44.81
CA GLY A 1041 -1.68 41.09 -45.95
C GLY A 1041 -1.36 39.61 -46.21
N LYS A 1042 -1.91 38.68 -45.40
CA LYS A 1042 -1.71 37.24 -45.57
C LYS A 1042 -2.94 36.56 -46.19
N PRO A 1043 -2.79 35.59 -47.11
CA PRO A 1043 -3.91 34.87 -47.70
C PRO A 1043 -4.63 34.01 -46.65
N MET A 1044 -5.97 34.03 -46.63
CA MET A 1044 -6.73 33.19 -45.70
C MET A 1044 -6.68 31.70 -46.02
N ARG A 1045 -6.41 31.34 -47.27
CA ARG A 1045 -6.19 29.95 -47.70
C ARG A 1045 -4.99 29.27 -47.02
N ASP A 1046 -4.01 30.04 -46.54
CA ASP A 1046 -2.86 29.48 -45.81
C ASP A 1046 -3.22 29.03 -44.39
N TYR A 1047 -4.39 29.48 -43.90
CA TYR A 1047 -4.88 29.24 -42.55
C TYR A 1047 -6.17 28.41 -42.53
N VAL A 1048 -6.99 28.44 -43.58
CA VAL A 1048 -8.25 27.70 -43.68
C VAL A 1048 -8.23 26.83 -44.94
N THR A 1049 -8.26 25.51 -44.73
CA THR A 1049 -8.24 24.51 -45.82
C THR A 1049 -9.42 23.55 -45.70
N LEU A 1050 -10.21 23.45 -46.77
CA LEU A 1050 -11.32 22.51 -46.92
C LEU A 1050 -10.89 21.26 -47.69
N GLU A 1051 -11.25 20.09 -47.17
CA GLU A 1051 -11.05 18.77 -47.77
C GLU A 1051 -12.31 17.92 -47.59
N PHE A 1052 -12.44 16.83 -48.34
CA PHE A 1052 -13.56 15.89 -48.23
C PHE A 1052 -13.06 14.51 -47.77
N ASP A 1053 -13.80 13.92 -46.84
CA ASP A 1053 -13.57 12.55 -46.36
C ASP A 1053 -14.77 11.67 -46.72
N ASP A 1054 -14.51 10.45 -47.19
CA ASP A 1054 -15.52 9.40 -47.30
C ASP A 1054 -15.55 8.54 -46.03
N LEU A 1055 -16.66 8.57 -45.30
CA LEU A 1055 -16.93 7.73 -44.13
C LEU A 1055 -18.08 6.77 -44.46
N GLY A 1056 -17.71 5.60 -44.97
CA GLY A 1056 -18.67 4.61 -45.46
C GLY A 1056 -19.24 5.04 -46.82
N GLU A 1057 -20.56 5.10 -46.92
CA GLU A 1057 -21.26 5.63 -48.10
C GLU A 1057 -21.49 7.15 -48.03
N LYS A 1058 -21.07 7.79 -46.93
CA LYS A 1058 -21.33 9.21 -46.67
C LYS A 1058 -20.09 10.05 -46.92
N VAL A 1059 -20.26 11.10 -47.73
CA VAL A 1059 -19.26 12.15 -47.94
C VAL A 1059 -19.43 13.21 -46.85
N ILE A 1060 -18.34 13.60 -46.18
CA ILE A 1060 -18.30 14.72 -45.26
C ILE A 1060 -17.23 15.73 -45.68
N ALA A 1061 -17.31 16.95 -45.17
CA ALA A 1061 -16.32 18.00 -45.38
C ALA A 1061 -15.54 18.26 -44.09
N ARG A 1062 -14.23 18.44 -44.22
CA ARG A 1062 -13.31 18.75 -43.13
C ARG A 1062 -12.64 20.09 -43.41
N VAL A 1063 -12.84 21.05 -42.53
CA VAL A 1063 -12.22 22.37 -42.58
C VAL A 1063 -11.14 22.43 -41.50
N SER A 1064 -9.87 22.44 -41.91
CA SER A 1064 -8.75 22.62 -40.98
C SER A 1064 -8.41 24.10 -40.86
N VAL A 1065 -8.35 24.59 -39.63
CA VAL A 1065 -8.09 26.01 -39.31
C VAL A 1065 -6.84 26.12 -38.46
N ARG A 1066 -5.82 26.82 -38.96
CA ARG A 1066 -4.61 27.14 -38.21
C ARG A 1066 -4.79 28.45 -37.43
N PRO A 1067 -4.21 28.58 -36.23
CA PRO A 1067 -4.30 29.82 -35.47
C PRO A 1067 -3.67 30.97 -36.26
N PHE A 1068 -4.39 32.09 -36.35
CA PHE A 1068 -3.85 33.29 -36.99
C PHE A 1068 -2.97 34.05 -35.98
N PRO A 1069 -1.78 34.56 -36.37
CA PRO A 1069 -0.83 35.23 -35.47
C PRO A 1069 -1.27 36.66 -35.05
N GLY A 1070 -2.57 36.90 -34.94
CA GLY A 1070 -3.18 38.18 -34.59
C GLY A 1070 -4.67 37.98 -34.30
N MET A 1071 -5.43 39.08 -34.23
CA MET A 1071 -6.89 39.04 -34.09
C MET A 1071 -7.58 39.23 -35.44
N VAL A 1072 -8.32 38.22 -35.87
CA VAL A 1072 -9.19 38.24 -37.05
C VAL A 1072 -10.54 38.82 -36.67
N ARG A 1073 -11.09 39.69 -37.53
CA ARG A 1073 -12.41 40.28 -37.42
C ARG A 1073 -13.22 39.85 -38.63
N MET A 1074 -14.49 39.55 -38.41
CA MET A 1074 -15.46 39.47 -39.50
C MET A 1074 -15.70 40.85 -40.10
N LYS A 1075 -16.29 40.91 -41.30
CA LYS A 1075 -16.56 42.18 -42.00
C LYS A 1075 -17.54 43.11 -41.30
N ASP A 1076 -18.34 42.61 -40.36
CA ASP A 1076 -19.22 43.41 -39.52
C ASP A 1076 -18.58 43.83 -38.18
N ASP A 1077 -17.25 43.78 -38.11
CA ASP A 1077 -16.40 44.13 -36.94
C ASP A 1077 -16.61 43.25 -35.70
N LYS A 1078 -17.32 42.12 -35.83
CA LYS A 1078 -17.41 41.13 -34.75
C LYS A 1078 -16.16 40.24 -34.71
N VAL A 1079 -15.86 39.77 -33.51
CA VAL A 1079 -14.75 38.85 -33.22
C VAL A 1079 -15.32 37.71 -32.39
N PHE A 1080 -15.02 36.48 -32.79
CA PHE A 1080 -15.44 35.29 -32.08
C PHE A 1080 -14.24 34.59 -31.47
N LEU A 1081 -14.48 33.89 -30.36
CA LEU A 1081 -13.52 33.06 -29.64
C LEU A 1081 -14.13 31.70 -29.40
N ARG A 1082 -13.33 30.65 -29.55
CA ARG A 1082 -13.74 29.30 -29.18
C ARG A 1082 -13.29 28.98 -27.74
N GLN A 1083 -14.25 28.59 -26.90
CA GLN A 1083 -14.08 28.17 -25.51
C GLN A 1083 -14.86 26.87 -25.29
N ASP A 1084 -14.16 25.80 -24.90
CA ASP A 1084 -14.72 24.45 -24.83
C ASP A 1084 -15.48 24.11 -26.13
N SER A 1085 -16.72 23.64 -26.04
CA SER A 1085 -17.56 23.32 -27.21
C SER A 1085 -18.32 24.52 -27.81
N SER A 1086 -18.09 25.74 -27.34
CA SER A 1086 -18.88 26.92 -27.73
C SER A 1086 -18.05 27.99 -28.44
N THR A 1087 -18.66 28.62 -29.44
CA THR A 1087 -18.10 29.80 -30.12
C THR A 1087 -18.85 31.04 -29.65
N LEU A 1088 -18.16 31.97 -28.99
CA LEU A 1088 -18.75 33.14 -28.34
C LEU A 1088 -18.16 34.45 -28.89
N PRO A 1089 -19.00 35.49 -29.10
CA PRO A 1089 -18.50 36.80 -29.54
C PRO A 1089 -17.87 37.59 -28.41
N ILE A 1090 -16.76 38.28 -28.68
CA ILE A 1090 -16.21 39.32 -27.81
C ILE A 1090 -17.09 40.57 -27.93
N ARG A 1091 -17.88 40.84 -26.89
CA ARG A 1091 -18.99 41.80 -26.95
C ARG A 1091 -18.56 43.26 -26.90
N THR A 1092 -17.46 43.57 -26.23
CA THR A 1092 -17.06 44.97 -25.99
C THR A 1092 -15.81 45.36 -26.78
N ALA A 1093 -15.80 46.59 -27.33
CA ALA A 1093 -14.64 47.13 -28.03
C ALA A 1093 -13.39 47.25 -27.12
N ARG A 1094 -13.60 47.31 -25.78
CA ARG A 1094 -12.51 47.31 -24.81
C ARG A 1094 -11.85 45.93 -24.70
N GLU A 1095 -12.63 44.87 -24.54
CA GLU A 1095 -12.11 43.49 -24.49
C GLU A 1095 -11.43 43.11 -25.80
N GLN A 1096 -11.98 43.51 -26.95
CA GLN A 1096 -11.33 43.27 -28.25
C GLN A 1096 -9.95 43.95 -28.33
N LYS A 1097 -9.81 45.19 -27.84
CA LYS A 1097 -8.51 45.88 -27.79
C LYS A 1097 -7.52 45.21 -26.84
N GLU A 1098 -7.98 44.75 -25.68
CA GLU A 1098 -7.14 44.02 -24.71
C GLU A 1098 -6.68 42.67 -25.30
N PHE A 1099 -7.59 41.95 -25.96
CA PHE A 1099 -7.29 40.68 -26.64
C PHE A 1099 -6.31 40.86 -27.80
N GLU A 1100 -6.53 41.86 -28.66
CA GLU A 1100 -5.63 42.18 -29.79
C GLU A 1100 -4.21 42.51 -29.32
N LYS A 1101 -4.08 43.24 -28.21
CA LYS A 1101 -2.78 43.58 -27.61
C LYS A 1101 -2.02 42.34 -27.11
N ASN A 1102 -2.74 41.38 -26.52
CA ASN A 1102 -2.14 40.14 -26.01
C ASN A 1102 -1.68 39.18 -27.12
N ARG A 1103 -2.22 39.32 -28.35
CA ARG A 1103 -1.84 38.51 -29.51
C ARG A 1103 -0.72 39.11 -30.38
N GLN A 1104 -0.30 40.35 -30.14
CA GLN A 1104 0.80 41.00 -30.87
C GLN A 1104 2.19 40.80 -30.23
N VAL A 1105 2.27 40.07 -29.12
CA VAL A 1105 3.52 39.63 -28.45
C VAL A 1105 3.82 38.21 -28.89
#